data_AF-A0AA36G5V2-F1
#
_entry.id   AF-A0AA36G5V2-F1
#
_cell.length_a   1.000
_cell.length_b   1.000
_cell.length_c   1.000
_cell.angle_alpha   90.00
_cell.angle_beta   90.00
_cell.angle_gamma   90.00
#
_symmetry.space_group_name_H-M   'P 1'
#
loop_
_entity.id
_entity.type
_entity.pdbx_description
1 polymer ?
#
loop_
_entity_poly.entity_id
_entity_poly.type
_entity_poly.pdbx_seq_one_letter_code
_entity_poly.pdbx_strand_id
1 'polypeptide(L)'
;MILPILCLTDSGTFLWQQFKLPLIDYIPFFEEYIFLTVAMSSAFSPVITIYYVQPYRRKIMEWIFFLAERQHNTLAQLIIGAAAMMTMTRYRNYVLGKPAPSPRTTALICLLLTIPSILLIINQITGDFDPIVLRNLLAERKPESLYPDDFSVAIPIGHENIYEFRVFILILGVTVPMFPSYAISLYYRRKILKKLHENVHMSRRTVEAQKSLLKALTIQLVIPCITMAESSSYLWKQFELPSTMRTSLGLLLLASSVTALYNCVPENSTSYKFPKGFLWSTATSAYQIEGGAWEDGKGLSIWDSYTHTAGKVSDNNTGDVACDSYHLYESDFAILKQLGVKSYRFSISWPRILPTGLKESKNQMGIDYYHKIIDGLIRNGIIPVVTMYHWDMPQHLMDQGGWLNPQISTWFADYAEILFQAYGHKVPYWITINEAKSETLYAYCGTISNHAPGGFKEHCKWAPYQAGHNMILAHAKAYKRFEWCIKCRLTGAKVGITNVNGWTVPAAGVDQSVADRINQMQNYWFIHPFFTGEYPPRLRQQVDKLSKQENRTVSRLPHFTEAEQKYIKGTVDFFGFNYYITLVATPIANYSTATSWYNFDCMASGTYLPDDVAPRVPGGWVSTYAEGMYASLVDLYTRYKKPIFITENGAMDAQPTPGVYPEGLNDVFRTRYIKEHITAVGKALKNGVDIMGYTVWSLMDNFEWTAGLGTKFGLYHVDFTSPAKTRTPKASAIWYKNLVAQNKIDLC
;
A
#
# COMPACT_ATOMS: atom_id res chain seq x y z
N MET A 1 -28.73 -11.90 -35.90
CA MET A 1 -30.19 -12.05 -35.68
C MET A 1 -30.76 -10.86 -34.89
N ILE A 2 -30.48 -9.62 -35.31
CA ILE A 2 -31.07 -8.38 -34.77
C ILE A 2 -31.25 -7.46 -35.98
N LEU A 3 -32.29 -7.68 -36.78
CA LEU A 3 -32.51 -6.89 -38.00
C LEU A 3 -33.98 -6.63 -38.43
N PRO A 4 -35.07 -7.21 -37.88
CA PRO A 4 -36.39 -6.97 -38.46
C PRO A 4 -37.32 -5.96 -37.74
N ILE A 5 -36.84 -5.10 -36.83
CA ILE A 5 -37.74 -4.08 -36.20
C ILE A 5 -37.79 -2.75 -36.99
N LEU A 6 -36.84 -2.49 -37.90
CA LEU A 6 -36.82 -1.27 -38.73
C LEU A 6 -37.55 -1.42 -40.09
N CYS A 7 -38.12 -2.59 -40.40
CA CYS A 7 -38.76 -2.86 -41.69
C CYS A 7 -40.29 -2.66 -41.70
N LEU A 8 -40.91 -2.15 -40.64
CA LEU A 8 -42.38 -2.03 -40.55
C LEU A 8 -42.94 -0.63 -40.85
N THR A 9 -42.15 0.28 -41.41
CA THR A 9 -42.66 1.57 -41.92
C THR A 9 -42.03 1.89 -43.27
N ASP A 10 -42.84 2.14 -44.30
CA ASP A 10 -42.43 2.40 -45.70
C ASP A 10 -41.37 3.50 -45.88
N SER A 11 -41.19 4.38 -44.88
CA SER A 11 -40.20 5.46 -44.87
C SER A 11 -38.76 5.00 -44.58
N GLY A 12 -38.55 3.86 -43.91
CA GLY A 12 -37.22 3.36 -43.54
C GLY A 12 -36.46 2.71 -44.71
N THR A 13 -37.19 2.02 -45.58
CA THR A 13 -36.66 1.31 -46.75
C THR A 13 -36.20 2.28 -47.85
N PHE A 14 -36.86 3.44 -47.97
CA PHE A 14 -36.54 4.48 -48.95
C PHE A 14 -35.20 5.18 -48.67
N LEU A 15 -34.91 5.48 -47.39
CA LEU A 15 -33.65 6.12 -46.97
C LEU A 15 -32.44 5.19 -47.12
N TRP A 16 -32.63 3.88 -46.90
CA TRP A 16 -31.52 2.92 -46.92
C TRP A 16 -30.99 2.64 -48.34
N GLN A 17 -31.88 2.62 -49.34
CA GLN A 17 -31.49 2.38 -50.74
C GLN A 17 -30.73 3.55 -51.39
N GLN A 18 -30.93 4.79 -50.94
CA GLN A 18 -30.26 5.95 -51.54
C GLN A 18 -28.79 6.13 -51.12
N PHE A 19 -28.40 5.72 -49.91
CA PHE A 19 -27.11 6.16 -49.33
C PHE A 19 -25.99 5.10 -49.30
N LYS A 20 -26.24 3.82 -49.61
CA LYS A 20 -25.22 2.74 -49.69
C LYS A 20 -24.10 2.80 -48.61
N LEU A 21 -24.44 2.87 -47.32
CA LEU A 21 -23.46 3.02 -46.23
C LEU A 21 -23.13 1.68 -45.54
N PRO A 22 -21.84 1.39 -45.22
CA PRO A 22 -21.42 0.17 -44.52
C PRO A 22 -21.66 0.23 -43.00
N LEU A 23 -22.05 -0.91 -42.41
CA LEU A 23 -22.61 -1.05 -41.06
C LEU A 23 -21.67 -0.69 -39.88
N ILE A 24 -20.36 -0.53 -40.12
CA ILE A 24 -19.35 -0.45 -39.05
C ILE A 24 -19.24 0.94 -38.42
N ASP A 25 -19.69 1.98 -39.11
CA ASP A 25 -19.58 3.37 -38.65
C ASP A 25 -20.70 3.80 -37.68
N TYR A 26 -21.71 2.96 -37.46
CA TYR A 26 -22.91 3.28 -36.66
C TYR A 26 -22.91 2.69 -35.23
N ILE A 27 -21.86 1.97 -34.81
CA ILE A 27 -21.73 1.43 -33.44
C ILE A 27 -21.79 2.53 -32.35
N PRO A 28 -21.17 3.72 -32.52
CA PRO A 28 -21.33 4.83 -31.57
C PRO A 28 -22.76 5.41 -31.56
N PHE A 29 -23.52 5.24 -32.63
CA PHE A 29 -24.88 5.77 -32.80
C PHE A 29 -25.91 4.99 -31.98
N PHE A 30 -25.70 3.66 -31.86
CA PHE A 30 -26.48 2.80 -30.98
C PHE A 30 -26.28 3.17 -29.50
N GLU A 31 -25.09 3.64 -29.10
CA GLU A 31 -24.79 4.09 -27.73
C GLU A 31 -25.62 5.34 -27.33
N GLU A 32 -25.82 6.29 -28.24
CA GLU A 32 -26.53 7.55 -27.97
C GLU A 32 -28.06 7.36 -27.87
N TYR A 33 -28.62 6.44 -28.66
CA TYR A 33 -30.05 6.08 -28.62
C TYR A 33 -30.45 5.47 -27.27
N ILE A 34 -29.61 4.60 -26.70
CA ILE A 34 -29.87 3.89 -25.44
C ILE A 34 -29.79 4.85 -24.23
N PHE A 35 -28.91 5.85 -24.28
CA PHE A 35 -28.75 6.84 -23.21
C PHE A 35 -29.98 7.76 -23.10
N LEU A 36 -30.61 8.10 -24.24
CA LEU A 36 -31.83 8.92 -24.29
C LEU A 36 -33.03 8.22 -23.64
N THR A 37 -33.19 6.91 -23.87
CA THR A 37 -34.28 6.10 -23.29
C THR A 37 -34.21 6.05 -21.75
N VAL A 38 -32.99 6.00 -21.19
CA VAL A 38 -32.75 5.99 -19.74
C VAL A 38 -32.89 7.40 -19.12
N ALA A 39 -32.43 8.44 -19.81
CA ALA A 39 -32.57 9.81 -19.33
C ALA A 39 -34.03 10.29 -19.32
N MET A 40 -34.80 9.98 -20.36
CA MET A 40 -36.22 10.36 -20.44
C MET A 40 -37.11 9.59 -19.44
N SER A 41 -36.76 8.36 -19.08
CA SER A 41 -37.45 7.62 -18.00
C SER A 41 -37.13 8.18 -16.61
N SER A 42 -35.93 8.75 -16.41
CA SER A 42 -35.54 9.38 -15.14
C SER A 42 -36.09 10.80 -14.92
N ALA A 43 -36.59 11.47 -15.97
CA ALA A 43 -37.16 12.82 -15.88
C ALA A 43 -38.52 12.89 -15.15
N PHE A 44 -39.09 11.76 -14.74
CA PHE A 44 -40.32 11.67 -13.95
C PHE A 44 -40.10 11.68 -12.42
N SER A 45 -38.87 11.86 -11.92
CA SER A 45 -38.59 12.01 -10.48
C SER A 45 -37.76 13.28 -10.20
N PRO A 46 -38.31 14.32 -9.54
CA PRO A 46 -37.62 15.60 -9.37
C PRO A 46 -36.40 15.58 -8.44
N VAL A 47 -36.09 14.44 -7.79
CA VAL A 47 -35.19 14.42 -6.61
C VAL A 47 -33.71 14.21 -6.98
N ILE A 48 -33.36 13.79 -8.20
CA ILE A 48 -32.02 13.24 -8.47
C ILE A 48 -31.02 14.24 -9.09
N THR A 49 -31.46 15.40 -9.59
CA THR A 49 -30.56 16.33 -10.33
C THR A 49 -29.79 17.33 -9.44
N ILE A 50 -29.98 17.32 -8.12
CA ILE A 50 -29.52 18.43 -7.24
C ILE A 50 -28.04 18.33 -6.80
N TYR A 51 -27.35 17.19 -6.93
CA TYR A 51 -26.12 16.98 -6.16
C TYR A 51 -24.75 17.28 -6.79
N TYR A 52 -24.61 17.65 -8.08
CA TYR A 52 -23.28 17.56 -8.74
C TYR A 52 -22.70 18.76 -9.52
N VAL A 53 -23.25 19.98 -9.45
CA VAL A 53 -22.67 21.12 -10.22
C VAL A 53 -22.47 22.39 -9.36
N GLN A 54 -21.40 22.40 -8.57
CA GLN A 54 -21.04 23.51 -7.68
C GLN A 54 -20.30 24.71 -8.32
N PRO A 55 -19.53 24.63 -9.44
CA PRO A 55 -18.80 25.81 -9.92
C PRO A 55 -19.55 26.72 -10.92
N TYR A 56 -20.65 26.27 -11.53
CA TYR A 56 -21.36 27.04 -12.59
C TYR A 56 -22.77 27.46 -12.20
N ARG A 57 -23.07 27.41 -10.89
CA ARG A 57 -24.43 27.54 -10.33
C ARG A 57 -25.15 28.82 -10.75
N ARG A 58 -24.47 29.96 -10.91
CA ARG A 58 -25.20 31.24 -11.04
C ARG A 58 -25.75 31.49 -12.45
N LYS A 59 -24.94 31.37 -13.50
CA LYS A 59 -25.40 31.63 -14.88
C LYS A 59 -26.31 30.55 -15.44
N ILE A 60 -26.06 29.28 -15.07
CA ILE A 60 -26.90 28.17 -15.52
C ILE A 60 -28.25 28.20 -14.79
N MET A 61 -28.29 28.54 -13.50
CA MET A 61 -29.58 28.68 -12.79
C MET A 61 -30.34 29.91 -13.26
N GLU A 62 -29.68 31.05 -13.55
CA GLU A 62 -30.36 32.23 -14.13
C GLU A 62 -30.98 31.90 -15.50
N TRP A 63 -30.32 31.10 -16.34
CA TRP A 63 -30.88 30.63 -17.61
C TRP A 63 -31.98 29.57 -17.46
N ILE A 64 -31.82 28.63 -16.53
CA ILE A 64 -32.81 27.59 -16.25
C ILE A 64 -34.07 28.20 -15.64
N PHE A 65 -33.94 29.16 -14.72
CA PHE A 65 -35.10 29.85 -14.15
C PHE A 65 -35.78 30.75 -15.18
N PHE A 66 -35.02 31.48 -16.01
CA PHE A 66 -35.58 32.29 -17.09
C PHE A 66 -36.37 31.47 -18.13
N LEU A 67 -35.95 30.23 -18.39
CA LEU A 67 -36.65 29.32 -19.33
C LEU A 67 -37.74 28.47 -18.66
N ALA A 68 -37.67 28.24 -17.34
CA ALA A 68 -38.69 27.51 -16.59
C ALA A 68 -39.91 28.38 -16.23
N GLU A 69 -39.75 29.71 -16.17
CA GLU A 69 -40.85 30.65 -15.84
C GLU A 69 -41.86 30.88 -16.99
N ARG A 70 -41.67 30.31 -18.18
CA ARG A 70 -42.71 30.27 -19.22
C ARG A 70 -43.06 28.83 -19.56
N GLN A 71 -44.33 28.47 -19.30
CA GLN A 71 -44.88 27.13 -19.49
C GLN A 71 -44.59 26.55 -20.88
N HIS A 72 -44.36 25.22 -20.88
CA HIS A 72 -44.16 24.31 -22.00
C HIS A 72 -43.00 24.65 -22.95
N ASN A 73 -41.84 24.01 -22.76
CA ASN A 73 -40.94 23.76 -23.88
C ASN A 73 -40.03 22.54 -23.66
N THR A 74 -40.60 21.35 -23.86
CA THR A 74 -39.89 20.08 -24.10
C THR A 74 -38.81 20.23 -25.18
N LEU A 75 -38.99 21.17 -26.11
CA LEU A 75 -38.04 21.55 -27.15
C LEU A 75 -36.74 22.17 -26.60
N ALA A 76 -36.82 23.02 -25.56
CA ALA A 76 -35.64 23.65 -24.96
C ALA A 76 -34.76 22.63 -24.21
N GLN A 77 -35.38 21.63 -23.57
CA GLN A 77 -34.67 20.55 -22.89
C GLN A 77 -33.98 19.60 -23.89
N LEU A 78 -34.61 19.33 -25.04
CA LEU A 78 -34.01 18.55 -26.13
C LEU A 78 -32.78 19.26 -26.74
N ILE A 79 -32.84 20.59 -26.91
CA ILE A 79 -31.73 21.39 -27.44
C ILE A 79 -30.53 21.39 -26.47
N ILE A 80 -30.78 21.48 -25.16
CA ILE A 80 -29.73 21.43 -24.12
C ILE A 80 -29.07 20.04 -24.05
N GLY A 81 -29.87 18.96 -24.14
CA GLY A 81 -29.37 17.59 -24.20
C GLY A 81 -28.47 17.34 -25.41
N ALA A 82 -28.89 17.80 -26.59
CA ALA A 82 -28.11 17.70 -27.82
C ALA A 82 -26.78 18.47 -27.75
N ALA A 83 -26.77 19.67 -27.16
CA ALA A 83 -25.56 20.49 -27.01
C ALA A 83 -24.54 19.88 -26.03
N ALA A 84 -25.01 19.27 -24.92
CA ALA A 84 -24.14 18.56 -23.97
C ALA A 84 -23.50 17.32 -24.62
N MET A 85 -24.27 16.59 -25.43
CA MET A 85 -23.82 15.39 -26.14
C MET A 85 -22.74 15.72 -27.19
N MET A 86 -22.92 16.80 -27.96
CA MET A 86 -21.92 17.30 -28.90
C MET A 86 -20.56 17.59 -28.23
N THR A 87 -20.58 18.09 -27.00
CA THR A 87 -19.38 18.45 -26.25
C THR A 87 -18.64 17.20 -25.75
N MET A 88 -19.38 16.19 -25.27
CA MET A 88 -18.83 14.94 -24.74
C MET A 88 -18.27 14.04 -25.85
N THR A 89 -18.96 13.93 -26.99
CA THR A 89 -18.51 13.10 -28.13
C THR A 89 -17.24 13.68 -28.78
N ARG A 90 -17.14 15.01 -28.89
CA ARG A 90 -15.90 15.69 -29.33
C ARG A 90 -14.74 15.46 -28.36
N TYR A 91 -14.99 15.53 -27.05
CA TYR A 91 -13.99 15.28 -26.01
C TYR A 91 -13.49 13.81 -25.99
N ARG A 92 -14.39 12.84 -26.17
CA ARG A 92 -14.06 11.41 -26.26
C ARG A 92 -13.16 11.08 -27.45
N ASN A 93 -13.45 11.66 -28.62
CA ASN A 93 -12.61 11.45 -29.81
C ASN A 93 -11.23 12.11 -29.66
N TYR A 94 -11.14 13.27 -28.99
CA TYR A 94 -9.87 13.90 -28.63
C TYR A 94 -8.99 13.00 -27.73
N VAL A 95 -9.55 12.40 -26.68
CA VAL A 95 -8.83 11.48 -25.77
C VAL A 95 -8.37 10.18 -26.45
N LEU A 96 -9.08 9.75 -27.50
CA LEU A 96 -8.76 8.54 -28.28
C LEU A 96 -7.88 8.82 -29.51
N GLY A 97 -7.49 10.07 -29.76
CA GLY A 97 -6.66 10.46 -30.91
C GLY A 97 -7.39 10.37 -32.26
N LYS A 98 -8.72 10.48 -32.27
CA LYS A 98 -9.56 10.41 -33.47
C LYS A 98 -10.10 11.80 -33.88
N PRO A 99 -10.28 12.08 -35.18
CA PRO A 99 -10.84 13.34 -35.64
C PRO A 99 -12.32 13.52 -35.25
N ALA A 100 -12.75 14.77 -35.06
CA ALA A 100 -14.13 15.09 -34.69
C ALA A 100 -15.10 14.84 -35.88
N PRO A 101 -16.34 14.37 -35.62
CA PRO A 101 -17.32 14.16 -36.68
C PRO A 101 -17.73 15.48 -37.35
N SER A 102 -18.11 15.40 -38.63
CA SER A 102 -18.49 16.59 -39.42
C SER A 102 -19.78 17.24 -38.90
N PRO A 103 -19.99 18.54 -39.11
CA PRO A 103 -21.23 19.23 -38.71
C PRO A 103 -22.50 18.60 -39.32
N ARG A 104 -22.43 18.09 -40.56
CA ARG A 104 -23.56 17.41 -41.22
C ARG A 104 -23.87 16.06 -40.56
N THR A 105 -22.84 15.28 -40.22
CA THR A 105 -23.00 14.03 -39.47
C THR A 105 -23.60 14.30 -38.09
N THR A 106 -23.16 15.38 -37.44
CA THR A 106 -23.66 15.81 -36.13
C THR A 106 -25.12 16.26 -36.18
N ALA A 107 -25.54 16.98 -37.23
CA ALA A 107 -26.93 17.39 -37.39
C ALA A 107 -27.87 16.20 -37.69
N LEU A 108 -27.41 15.23 -38.47
CA LEU A 108 -28.16 14.00 -38.76
C LEU A 108 -28.35 13.13 -37.50
N ILE A 109 -27.34 13.08 -36.62
CA ILE A 109 -27.41 12.46 -35.29
C ILE A 109 -28.52 13.11 -34.45
N CYS A 110 -28.52 14.44 -34.34
CA CYS A 110 -29.53 15.16 -33.56
C CYS A 110 -30.96 14.97 -34.11
N LEU A 111 -31.11 14.88 -35.44
CA LEU A 111 -32.42 14.70 -36.07
C LEU A 111 -32.97 13.28 -35.83
N LEU A 112 -32.14 12.24 -35.99
CA LEU A 112 -32.56 10.84 -35.80
C LEU A 112 -32.91 10.51 -34.35
N LEU A 113 -32.27 11.19 -33.39
CA LEU A 113 -32.50 11.00 -31.95
C LEU A 113 -33.72 11.78 -31.42
N THR A 114 -34.17 12.83 -32.12
CA THR A 114 -35.35 13.62 -31.71
C THR A 114 -36.67 13.04 -32.24
N ILE A 115 -36.65 12.26 -33.33
CA ILE A 115 -37.84 11.63 -33.93
C ILE A 115 -38.65 10.75 -32.95
N PRO A 116 -38.06 9.85 -32.14
CA PRO A 116 -38.81 9.03 -31.18
C PRO A 116 -39.45 9.87 -30.07
N SER A 117 -38.78 10.94 -29.65
CA SER A 117 -39.30 11.88 -28.65
C SER A 117 -40.48 12.68 -29.20
N ILE A 118 -40.41 13.08 -30.48
CA ILE A 118 -41.51 13.71 -31.20
C ILE A 118 -42.69 12.75 -31.36
N LEU A 119 -42.45 11.47 -31.67
CA LEU A 119 -43.49 10.44 -31.75
C LEU A 119 -44.14 10.14 -30.39
N LEU A 120 -43.38 10.18 -29.29
CA LEU A 120 -43.90 10.06 -27.91
C LEU A 120 -44.75 11.27 -27.51
N ILE A 121 -44.33 12.48 -27.91
CA ILE A 121 -45.10 13.71 -27.71
C ILE A 121 -46.38 13.68 -28.55
N ILE A 122 -46.33 13.23 -29.81
CA ILE A 122 -47.52 13.04 -30.65
C ILE A 122 -48.47 12.04 -29.98
N ASN A 123 -47.97 10.91 -29.48
CA ASN A 123 -48.78 9.88 -28.80
C ASN A 123 -49.41 10.40 -27.49
N GLN A 124 -48.74 11.30 -26.76
CA GLN A 124 -49.30 11.98 -25.59
C GLN A 124 -50.34 13.04 -25.96
N ILE A 125 -50.10 13.83 -27.02
CA ILE A 125 -51.07 14.83 -27.51
C ILE A 125 -52.33 14.13 -28.08
N THR A 126 -52.18 12.97 -28.70
CA THR A 126 -53.30 12.15 -29.18
C THR A 126 -53.90 11.24 -28.10
N GLY A 127 -53.36 11.27 -26.88
CA GLY A 127 -53.68 10.35 -25.77
C GLY A 127 -54.96 10.67 -24.99
N ASP A 128 -55.58 11.83 -25.21
CA ASP A 128 -56.89 12.21 -24.63
C ASP A 128 -58.07 11.75 -25.51
N PHE A 129 -57.93 10.63 -26.22
CA PHE A 129 -59.07 9.98 -26.88
C PHE A 129 -59.66 8.93 -25.95
N ASP A 130 -60.82 9.25 -25.35
CA ASP A 130 -61.64 8.29 -24.63
C ASP A 130 -61.92 7.06 -25.55
N PRO A 131 -61.47 5.85 -25.17
CA PRO A 131 -61.70 4.64 -25.96
C PRO A 131 -63.18 4.36 -26.24
N ILE A 132 -64.09 4.86 -25.39
CA ILE A 132 -65.54 4.75 -25.57
C ILE A 132 -66.00 5.68 -26.69
N VAL A 133 -65.44 6.89 -26.80
CA VAL A 133 -65.72 7.84 -27.87
C VAL A 133 -65.24 7.29 -29.23
N LEU A 134 -64.06 6.67 -29.28
CA LEU A 134 -63.56 6.02 -30.49
C LEU A 134 -64.41 4.79 -30.88
N ARG A 135 -64.87 4.00 -29.90
CA ARG A 135 -65.76 2.86 -30.13
C ARG A 135 -67.12 3.31 -30.69
N ASN A 136 -67.67 4.42 -30.20
CA ASN A 136 -68.93 4.98 -30.67
C ASN A 136 -68.78 5.64 -32.05
N LEU A 137 -67.68 6.37 -32.29
CA LEU A 137 -67.34 6.95 -33.60
C LEU A 137 -67.13 5.88 -34.68
N LEU A 138 -66.52 4.74 -34.33
CA LEU A 138 -66.32 3.61 -35.24
C LEU A 138 -67.61 2.79 -35.44
N ALA A 139 -68.54 2.80 -34.48
CA ALA A 139 -69.85 2.17 -34.63
C ALA A 139 -70.80 3.01 -35.51
N GLU A 140 -70.71 4.35 -35.44
CA GLU A 140 -71.49 5.27 -36.28
C GLU A 140 -70.96 5.37 -37.73
N ARG A 141 -69.67 5.07 -37.96
CA ARG A 141 -69.08 5.01 -39.31
C ARG A 141 -68.97 3.57 -39.81
N LYS A 142 -70.11 2.98 -40.16
CA LYS A 142 -70.14 1.93 -41.19
C LYS A 142 -70.44 2.55 -42.56
N PRO A 143 -69.45 2.74 -43.43
CA PRO A 143 -69.64 2.57 -44.85
C PRO A 143 -69.36 1.10 -45.18
N GLU A 144 -70.36 0.47 -45.78
CA GLU A 144 -70.27 -0.81 -46.44
C GLU A 144 -69.17 -0.80 -47.51
N SER A 145 -68.46 -1.93 -47.61
CA SER A 145 -67.59 -2.34 -48.73
C SER A 145 -66.30 -1.55 -48.94
N LEU A 146 -65.17 -2.21 -48.70
CA LEU A 146 -63.99 -2.34 -49.60
C LEU A 146 -62.78 -2.79 -48.77
N TYR A 147 -62.55 -4.10 -48.71
CA TYR A 147 -61.32 -4.82 -49.11
C TYR A 147 -61.23 -6.21 -48.41
N PRO A 148 -60.72 -7.26 -49.10
CA PRO A 148 -60.95 -8.66 -48.75
C PRO A 148 -59.82 -9.31 -47.92
N ASP A 149 -60.22 -10.06 -46.89
CA ASP A 149 -59.82 -11.38 -46.40
C ASP A 149 -58.36 -11.90 -46.30
N ASP A 150 -57.29 -11.14 -46.59
CA ASP A 150 -55.91 -11.71 -46.51
C ASP A 150 -54.91 -11.02 -45.57
N PHE A 151 -55.37 -10.24 -44.60
CA PHE A 151 -54.52 -9.79 -43.48
C PHE A 151 -55.10 -10.20 -42.13
N SER A 152 -54.91 -11.47 -41.77
CA SER A 152 -54.99 -11.94 -40.39
C SER A 152 -53.72 -11.49 -39.63
N VAL A 153 -53.56 -10.19 -39.42
CA VAL A 153 -52.81 -9.74 -38.23
C VAL A 153 -53.74 -10.02 -37.07
N ALA A 154 -53.44 -11.09 -36.33
CA ALA A 154 -54.05 -11.39 -35.05
C ALA A 154 -53.74 -10.24 -34.08
N ILE A 155 -54.52 -9.17 -34.15
CA ILE A 155 -54.79 -8.32 -33.01
C ILE A 155 -55.57 -9.24 -32.07
N PRO A 156 -55.12 -9.50 -30.83
CA PRO A 156 -55.89 -10.30 -29.88
C PRO A 156 -57.11 -9.48 -29.44
N ILE A 157 -58.11 -9.43 -30.31
CA ILE A 157 -59.46 -8.97 -30.01
C ILE A 157 -60.11 -10.14 -29.28
N GLY A 158 -59.87 -10.24 -27.97
CA GLY A 158 -60.43 -11.32 -27.17
C GLY A 158 -59.81 -11.57 -25.80
N HIS A 159 -58.86 -10.77 -25.32
CA HIS A 159 -58.37 -10.87 -23.94
C HIS A 159 -58.48 -9.53 -23.21
N GLU A 160 -59.09 -9.56 -22.02
CA GLU A 160 -59.32 -8.43 -21.12
C GLU A 160 -58.06 -7.70 -20.61
N ASN A 161 -56.86 -8.07 -21.10
CA ASN A 161 -55.57 -7.56 -20.63
C ASN A 161 -54.74 -6.86 -21.72
N ILE A 162 -55.36 -5.93 -22.46
CA ILE A 162 -54.64 -4.98 -23.33
C ILE A 162 -53.54 -4.21 -22.55
N TYR A 163 -53.71 -4.05 -21.24
CA TYR A 163 -52.71 -3.44 -20.37
C TYR A 163 -51.44 -4.30 -20.19
N GLU A 164 -51.55 -5.62 -20.07
CA GLU A 164 -50.39 -6.50 -19.87
C GLU A 164 -49.51 -6.59 -21.12
N PHE A 165 -50.12 -6.59 -22.31
CA PHE A 165 -49.37 -6.57 -23.56
C PHE A 165 -48.60 -5.25 -23.76
N ARG A 166 -49.20 -4.10 -23.38
CA ARG A 166 -48.54 -2.79 -23.40
C ARG A 166 -47.36 -2.73 -22.43
N VAL A 167 -47.50 -3.31 -21.23
CA VAL A 167 -46.42 -3.39 -20.23
C VAL A 167 -45.29 -4.32 -20.69
N PHE A 168 -45.62 -5.45 -21.32
CA PHE A 168 -44.64 -6.39 -21.86
C PHE A 168 -43.81 -5.78 -23.01
N ILE A 169 -44.47 -5.06 -23.93
CA ILE A 169 -43.81 -4.26 -24.99
C ILE A 169 -42.93 -3.17 -24.37
N LEU A 170 -43.38 -2.51 -23.28
CA LEU A 170 -42.59 -1.49 -22.57
C LEU A 170 -41.32 -2.10 -21.94
N ILE A 171 -41.44 -3.26 -21.31
CA ILE A 171 -40.31 -3.96 -20.68
C ILE A 171 -39.30 -4.40 -21.74
N LEU A 172 -39.73 -5.04 -22.83
CA LEU A 172 -38.84 -5.42 -23.94
C LEU A 172 -38.23 -4.20 -24.64
N GLY A 173 -39.01 -3.14 -24.84
CA GLY A 173 -38.57 -1.89 -25.44
C GLY A 173 -37.54 -1.13 -24.61
N VAL A 174 -37.54 -1.30 -23.28
CA VAL A 174 -36.59 -0.65 -22.36
C VAL A 174 -35.40 -1.55 -22.02
N THR A 175 -35.59 -2.86 -21.83
CA THR A 175 -34.52 -3.76 -21.37
C THR A 175 -33.59 -4.25 -22.49
N VAL A 176 -34.11 -4.51 -23.70
CA VAL A 176 -33.32 -5.03 -24.82
C VAL A 176 -32.28 -4.02 -25.33
N PRO A 177 -32.58 -2.71 -25.44
CA PRO A 177 -31.58 -1.72 -25.82
C PRO A 177 -30.46 -1.55 -24.78
N MET A 178 -30.66 -1.88 -23.50
CA MET A 178 -29.62 -1.64 -22.48
C MET A 178 -28.48 -2.66 -22.50
N PHE A 179 -28.68 -3.90 -22.97
CA PHE A 179 -27.62 -4.92 -23.02
C PHE A 179 -26.39 -4.52 -23.86
N PRO A 180 -26.55 -3.93 -25.05
CA PRO A 180 -25.43 -3.38 -25.82
C PRO A 180 -24.64 -2.27 -25.09
N SER A 181 -25.32 -1.35 -24.38
CA SER A 181 -24.64 -0.26 -23.66
C SER A 181 -23.83 -0.78 -22.47
N TYR A 182 -24.27 -1.87 -21.83
CA TYR A 182 -23.51 -2.58 -20.79
C TYR A 182 -22.21 -3.20 -21.32
N ALA A 183 -22.30 -3.95 -22.42
CA ALA A 183 -21.14 -4.60 -23.03
C ALA A 183 -20.09 -3.57 -23.48
N ILE A 184 -20.55 -2.46 -24.06
CA ILE A 184 -19.72 -1.34 -24.49
C ILE A 184 -19.05 -0.64 -23.29
N SER A 185 -19.80 -0.34 -22.22
CA SER A 185 -19.27 0.32 -21.02
C SER A 185 -18.19 -0.52 -20.34
N LEU A 186 -18.38 -1.85 -20.28
CA LEU A 186 -17.39 -2.79 -19.76
C LEU A 186 -16.15 -2.88 -20.66
N TYR A 187 -16.33 -2.87 -21.99
CA TYR A 187 -15.23 -2.87 -22.95
C TYR A 187 -14.34 -1.61 -22.84
N TYR A 188 -14.95 -0.42 -22.74
CA TYR A 188 -14.20 0.83 -22.59
C TYR A 188 -13.59 0.99 -21.19
N ARG A 189 -14.27 0.54 -20.12
CA ARG A 189 -13.69 0.47 -18.76
C ARG A 189 -12.40 -0.37 -18.77
N ARG A 190 -12.42 -1.54 -19.41
CA ARG A 190 -11.23 -2.40 -19.57
C ARG A 190 -10.12 -1.69 -20.35
N LYS A 191 -10.45 -1.01 -21.45
CA LYS A 191 -9.46 -0.28 -22.26
C LYS A 191 -8.81 0.89 -21.52
N ILE A 192 -9.59 1.62 -20.70
CA ILE A 192 -9.09 2.72 -19.86
C ILE A 192 -8.22 2.21 -18.71
N LEU A 193 -8.66 1.16 -18.00
CA LEU A 193 -7.87 0.52 -16.94
C LEU A 193 -6.54 -0.04 -17.45
N LYS A 194 -6.55 -0.63 -18.65
CA LYS A 194 -5.34 -1.10 -19.33
C LYS A 194 -4.38 0.07 -19.61
N LYS A 195 -4.89 1.18 -20.16
CA LYS A 195 -4.09 2.40 -20.40
C LYS A 195 -3.55 3.06 -19.13
N LEU A 196 -4.27 2.96 -18.01
CA LEU A 196 -3.82 3.43 -16.69
C LEU A 196 -2.69 2.54 -16.12
N HIS A 197 -2.75 1.23 -16.36
CA HIS A 197 -1.70 0.28 -15.94
C HIS A 197 -0.41 0.38 -16.78
N GLU A 198 -0.52 0.82 -18.03
CA GLU A 198 0.62 0.95 -18.97
C GLU A 198 1.53 2.18 -18.69
N ASN A 199 1.38 2.88 -17.57
CA ASN A 199 2.30 3.95 -17.09
C ASN A 199 2.58 5.08 -18.11
N VAL A 200 1.55 5.56 -18.81
CA VAL A 200 1.68 6.76 -19.66
C VAL A 200 1.81 8.01 -18.77
N HIS A 201 2.75 8.90 -19.08
CA HIS A 201 2.96 10.21 -18.42
C HIS A 201 1.68 11.05 -18.41
N MET A 202 0.81 10.83 -17.41
CA MET A 202 -0.48 11.51 -17.27
C MET A 202 -0.40 12.51 -16.12
N SER A 203 -0.91 13.73 -16.34
CA SER A 203 -0.97 14.76 -15.30
C SER A 203 -1.90 14.34 -14.15
N ARG A 204 -1.68 14.86 -12.94
CA ARG A 204 -2.54 14.63 -11.75
C ARG A 204 -4.02 14.94 -12.04
N ARG A 205 -4.28 15.97 -12.85
CA ARG A 205 -5.64 16.36 -13.29
C ARG A 205 -6.27 15.31 -14.20
N THR A 206 -5.46 14.67 -15.04
CA THR A 206 -5.87 13.56 -15.91
C THR A 206 -6.19 12.32 -15.09
N VAL A 207 -5.38 11.99 -14.08
CA VAL A 207 -5.61 10.82 -13.20
C VAL A 207 -6.92 10.98 -12.41
N GLU A 208 -7.18 12.15 -11.82
CA GLU A 208 -8.42 12.41 -11.08
C GLU A 208 -9.65 12.45 -12.00
N ALA A 209 -9.50 12.95 -13.23
CA ALA A 209 -10.55 12.86 -14.25
C ALA A 209 -10.84 11.41 -14.66
N GLN A 210 -9.81 10.56 -14.80
CA GLN A 210 -9.98 9.14 -15.12
C GLN A 210 -10.62 8.35 -13.96
N LYS A 211 -10.27 8.65 -12.70
CA LYS A 211 -10.96 8.09 -11.52
C LYS A 211 -12.44 8.48 -11.49
N SER A 212 -12.74 9.74 -11.80
CA SER A 212 -14.11 10.25 -11.88
C SER A 212 -14.90 9.59 -13.00
N LEU A 213 -14.28 9.37 -14.17
CA LEU A 213 -14.86 8.63 -15.28
C LEU A 213 -15.13 7.17 -14.93
N LEU A 214 -14.19 6.50 -14.25
CA LEU A 214 -14.37 5.13 -13.74
C LEU A 214 -15.53 5.03 -12.73
N LYS A 215 -15.67 6.01 -11.84
CA LYS A 215 -16.81 6.11 -10.92
C LYS A 215 -18.12 6.32 -11.68
N ALA A 216 -18.15 7.22 -12.65
CA ALA A 216 -19.32 7.46 -13.49
C ALA A 216 -19.74 6.20 -14.29
N LEU A 217 -18.79 5.51 -14.90
CA LEU A 217 -19.03 4.23 -15.61
C LEU A 217 -19.54 3.12 -14.67
N THR A 218 -19.08 3.13 -13.41
CA THR A 218 -19.54 2.16 -12.38
C THR A 218 -20.95 2.49 -11.91
N ILE A 219 -21.27 3.77 -11.74
CA ILE A 219 -22.62 4.23 -11.37
C ILE A 219 -23.62 3.94 -12.50
N GLN A 220 -23.22 4.11 -13.77
CA GLN A 220 -24.02 3.74 -14.94
C GLN A 220 -24.36 2.24 -14.99
N LEU A 221 -23.52 1.37 -14.40
CA LEU A 221 -23.80 -0.06 -14.30
C LEU A 221 -24.86 -0.39 -13.24
N VAL A 222 -25.04 0.49 -12.25
CA VAL A 222 -25.87 0.24 -11.06
C VAL A 222 -27.25 0.87 -11.19
N ILE A 223 -27.36 2.05 -11.81
CA ILE A 223 -28.61 2.80 -11.93
C ILE A 223 -29.74 1.96 -12.58
N PRO A 224 -29.55 1.29 -13.74
CA PRO A 224 -30.67 0.59 -14.36
C PRO A 224 -31.03 -0.71 -13.66
N CYS A 225 -30.11 -1.31 -12.87
CA CYS A 225 -30.44 -2.41 -11.96
C CYS A 225 -31.36 -1.94 -10.83
N ILE A 226 -31.12 -0.74 -10.29
CA ILE A 226 -32.00 -0.11 -9.29
C ILE A 226 -33.33 0.26 -9.93
N THR A 227 -33.33 0.89 -11.12
CA THR A 227 -34.56 1.25 -11.83
C THR A 227 -35.38 0.02 -12.21
N MET A 228 -34.74 -1.09 -12.65
CA MET A 228 -35.43 -2.36 -12.87
C MET A 228 -36.00 -2.95 -11.58
N ALA A 229 -35.27 -2.89 -10.46
CA ALA A 229 -35.75 -3.37 -9.16
C ALA A 229 -36.94 -2.55 -8.63
N GLU A 230 -36.90 -1.23 -8.77
CA GLU A 230 -37.99 -0.33 -8.36
C GLU A 230 -39.22 -0.50 -9.27
N SER A 231 -39.01 -0.54 -10.59
CA SER A 231 -40.08 -0.75 -11.58
C SER A 231 -40.75 -2.11 -11.42
N SER A 232 -39.96 -3.16 -11.14
CA SER A 232 -40.52 -4.48 -10.83
C SER A 232 -41.25 -4.51 -9.50
N SER A 233 -40.78 -3.80 -8.46
CA SER A 233 -41.52 -3.68 -7.20
C SER A 233 -42.85 -2.92 -7.34
N TYR A 234 -42.90 -1.92 -8.21
CA TYR A 234 -44.11 -1.15 -8.50
C TYR A 234 -45.12 -2.01 -9.27
N LEU A 235 -44.66 -2.75 -10.27
CA LEU A 235 -45.47 -3.72 -11.02
C LEU A 235 -45.94 -4.89 -10.12
N TRP A 236 -45.12 -5.34 -9.16
CA TRP A 236 -45.48 -6.38 -8.18
C TRP A 236 -46.62 -5.97 -7.26
N LYS A 237 -46.76 -4.68 -6.96
CA LYS A 237 -47.85 -4.17 -6.13
C LYS A 237 -49.17 -3.98 -6.89
N GLN A 238 -49.15 -3.81 -8.21
CA GLN A 238 -50.37 -3.52 -8.97
C GLN A 238 -51.03 -4.72 -9.64
N PHE A 239 -50.32 -5.80 -9.97
CA PHE A 239 -50.82 -6.80 -10.94
C PHE A 239 -50.92 -8.26 -10.45
N GLU A 240 -50.82 -8.54 -9.15
CA GLU A 240 -51.03 -9.89 -8.53
C GLU A 240 -50.50 -11.11 -9.32
N LEU A 241 -49.35 -11.01 -9.99
CA LEU A 241 -48.82 -12.05 -10.90
C LEU A 241 -48.81 -13.48 -10.28
N PRO A 242 -49.00 -14.56 -11.04
CA PRO A 242 -48.95 -15.94 -10.51
C PRO A 242 -47.62 -16.28 -9.83
N SER A 243 -47.67 -17.04 -8.72
CA SER A 243 -46.51 -17.32 -7.84
C SER A 243 -45.32 -17.95 -8.57
N THR A 244 -45.58 -18.83 -9.54
CA THR A 244 -44.55 -19.50 -10.37
C THR A 244 -43.73 -18.53 -11.21
N MET A 245 -44.39 -17.47 -11.73
CA MET A 245 -43.75 -16.43 -12.52
C MET A 245 -42.94 -15.47 -11.63
N ARG A 246 -43.38 -15.22 -10.38
CA ARG A 246 -42.62 -14.46 -9.38
C ARG A 246 -41.30 -15.13 -9.01
N THR A 247 -41.30 -16.44 -8.78
CA THR A 247 -40.07 -17.22 -8.49
C THR A 247 -39.11 -17.24 -9.68
N SER A 248 -39.62 -17.40 -10.90
CA SER A 248 -38.79 -17.49 -12.11
C SER A 248 -38.12 -16.16 -12.45
N LEU A 249 -38.84 -15.03 -12.35
CA LEU A 249 -38.27 -13.69 -12.55
C LEU A 249 -37.34 -13.28 -11.41
N GLY A 250 -37.66 -13.63 -10.17
CA GLY A 250 -36.81 -13.41 -9.00
C GLY A 250 -35.48 -14.15 -9.11
N LEU A 251 -35.51 -15.41 -9.55
CA LEU A 251 -34.30 -16.22 -9.82
C LEU A 251 -33.49 -15.67 -11.00
N LEU A 252 -34.13 -15.15 -12.05
CA LEU A 252 -33.43 -14.51 -13.17
C LEU A 252 -32.75 -13.19 -12.77
N LEU A 253 -33.42 -12.38 -11.95
CA LEU A 253 -32.87 -11.14 -11.39
C LEU A 253 -31.75 -11.41 -10.40
N LEU A 254 -31.86 -12.44 -9.55
CA LEU A 254 -30.76 -12.91 -8.69
C LEU A 254 -29.60 -13.48 -9.50
N ALA A 255 -29.85 -14.32 -10.51
CA ALA A 255 -28.80 -14.90 -11.34
C ALA A 255 -28.06 -13.82 -12.15
N SER A 256 -28.76 -12.83 -12.69
CA SER A 256 -28.15 -11.72 -13.44
C SER A 256 -27.40 -10.74 -12.53
N SER A 257 -27.90 -10.44 -11.33
CA SER A 257 -27.18 -9.63 -10.35
C SER A 257 -25.99 -10.36 -9.73
N VAL A 258 -26.09 -11.67 -9.47
CA VAL A 258 -24.97 -12.51 -9.02
C VAL A 258 -23.92 -12.64 -10.12
N THR A 259 -24.30 -12.83 -11.38
CA THR A 259 -23.36 -12.92 -12.52
C THR A 259 -22.72 -11.56 -12.84
N ALA A 260 -23.45 -10.46 -12.67
CA ALA A 260 -22.92 -9.11 -12.76
C ALA A 260 -21.95 -8.82 -11.61
N LEU A 261 -22.25 -9.25 -10.37
CA LEU A 261 -21.36 -9.14 -9.22
C LEU A 261 -20.11 -10.02 -9.38
N TYR A 262 -20.25 -11.26 -9.84
CA TYR A 262 -19.14 -12.21 -10.06
C TYR A 262 -18.18 -11.73 -11.15
N ASN A 263 -18.69 -11.05 -12.19
CA ASN A 263 -17.87 -10.45 -13.25
C ASN A 263 -17.40 -9.00 -12.94
N CYS A 264 -17.87 -8.40 -11.85
CA CYS A 264 -17.45 -7.07 -11.38
C CYS A 264 -16.25 -7.12 -10.43
N VAL A 265 -15.93 -8.30 -9.87
CA VAL A 265 -14.72 -8.51 -9.09
C VAL A 265 -13.58 -8.77 -10.07
N PRO A 266 -12.60 -7.85 -10.22
CA PRO A 266 -11.38 -8.21 -10.93
C PRO A 266 -10.77 -9.44 -10.24
N GLU A 267 -9.98 -10.24 -10.96
CA GLU A 267 -9.07 -11.25 -10.39
C GLU A 267 -7.95 -10.62 -9.51
N ASN A 268 -8.24 -9.50 -8.85
CA ASN A 268 -7.46 -8.96 -7.77
C ASN A 268 -7.86 -9.72 -6.51
N SER A 269 -6.95 -10.60 -6.07
CA SER A 269 -7.01 -11.24 -4.77
C SER A 269 -7.56 -10.27 -3.70
N THR A 270 -8.72 -10.58 -3.12
CA THR A 270 -9.34 -9.77 -2.04
C THR A 270 -8.50 -9.74 -0.77
N SER A 271 -7.48 -10.58 -0.71
CA SER A 271 -6.50 -10.70 0.36
C SER A 271 -5.17 -11.24 -0.18
N TYR A 272 -4.05 -10.94 0.49
CA TYR A 272 -2.82 -11.72 0.32
C TYR A 272 -2.74 -12.79 1.41
N LYS A 273 -2.52 -14.04 1.00
CA LYS A 273 -2.22 -15.15 1.92
C LYS A 273 -0.70 -15.30 2.04
N PHE A 274 -0.22 -15.52 3.24
CA PHE A 274 1.21 -15.70 3.50
C PHE A 274 1.59 -17.18 3.46
N PRO A 275 2.82 -17.53 3.04
CA PRO A 275 3.27 -18.91 2.97
C PRO A 275 3.10 -19.68 4.29
N LYS A 276 2.90 -20.99 4.21
CA LYS A 276 2.92 -21.85 5.40
C LYS A 276 4.33 -21.81 6.00
N GLY A 277 4.44 -21.36 7.25
CA GLY A 277 5.73 -21.16 7.92
C GLY A 277 6.28 -19.74 7.85
N PHE A 278 5.53 -18.77 7.31
CA PHE A 278 5.89 -17.36 7.38
C PHE A 278 6.09 -16.93 8.85
N LEU A 279 7.25 -16.34 9.15
CA LEU A 279 7.63 -15.98 10.51
C LEU A 279 7.00 -14.65 10.92
N TRP A 280 5.75 -14.72 11.42
CA TRP A 280 5.15 -13.60 12.13
C TRP A 280 5.86 -13.39 13.45
N SER A 281 6.34 -12.17 13.67
CA SER A 281 7.27 -11.88 14.75
C SER A 281 7.10 -10.48 15.32
N THR A 282 7.76 -10.27 16.45
CA THR A 282 7.99 -8.96 17.03
C THR A 282 9.41 -8.91 17.59
N ALA A 283 9.91 -7.71 17.86
CA ALA A 283 11.30 -7.49 18.24
C ALA A 283 11.48 -6.62 19.48
N THR A 284 12.62 -6.83 20.14
CA THR A 284 13.19 -5.99 21.19
C THR A 284 14.73 -5.99 21.08
N SER A 285 15.39 -5.15 21.89
CA SER A 285 16.84 -5.15 22.07
C SER A 285 17.19 -5.03 23.55
N ALA A 286 18.33 -5.62 23.92
CA ALA A 286 18.73 -5.85 25.30
C ALA A 286 18.73 -4.57 26.14
N TYR A 287 19.49 -3.55 25.75
CA TYR A 287 19.54 -2.29 26.51
C TYR A 287 18.17 -1.60 26.61
N GLN A 288 17.31 -1.77 25.60
CA GLN A 288 16.02 -1.09 25.57
C GLN A 288 14.97 -1.73 26.49
N ILE A 289 15.09 -3.03 26.83
CA ILE A 289 14.07 -3.74 27.62
C ILE A 289 14.58 -4.40 28.90
N GLU A 290 15.84 -4.80 28.98
CA GLU A 290 16.28 -5.71 30.05
C GLU A 290 16.26 -5.05 31.43
N GLY A 291 16.88 -3.87 31.57
CA GLY A 291 17.26 -3.39 32.89
C GLY A 291 18.33 -4.28 33.52
N GLY A 292 18.32 -4.38 34.86
CA GLY A 292 19.33 -5.14 35.60
C GLY A 292 20.75 -4.70 35.22
N ALA A 293 20.96 -3.39 35.06
CA ALA A 293 22.18 -2.83 34.48
C ALA A 293 23.44 -3.12 35.31
N TRP A 294 23.26 -3.34 36.62
CA TRP A 294 24.30 -3.51 37.63
C TRP A 294 24.32 -4.90 38.26
N GLU A 295 23.55 -5.84 37.70
CA GLU A 295 23.31 -7.13 38.33
C GLU A 295 24.20 -8.23 37.77
N ASP A 296 24.45 -9.22 38.61
CA ASP A 296 25.04 -10.51 38.24
C ASP A 296 26.34 -10.39 37.42
N GLY A 297 27.16 -9.38 37.74
CA GLY A 297 28.46 -9.15 37.13
C GLY A 297 28.42 -8.58 35.71
N LYS A 298 27.28 -8.07 35.22
CA LYS A 298 27.21 -7.34 33.95
C LYS A 298 28.20 -6.16 33.95
N GLY A 299 28.95 -6.00 32.85
CA GLY A 299 29.82 -4.85 32.62
C GLY A 299 29.06 -3.59 32.16
N LEU A 300 29.77 -2.46 32.16
CA LEU A 300 29.27 -1.22 31.56
C LEU A 300 29.16 -1.38 30.04
N SER A 301 28.04 -0.99 29.47
CA SER A 301 27.86 -0.74 28.04
C SER A 301 28.16 0.73 27.72
N ILE A 302 28.35 1.04 26.44
CA ILE A 302 28.45 2.43 25.96
C ILE A 302 27.20 3.24 26.26
N TRP A 303 26.02 2.60 26.31
CA TRP A 303 24.78 3.30 26.65
C TRP A 303 24.66 3.58 28.14
N ASP A 304 25.14 2.66 29.01
CA ASP A 304 25.20 2.93 30.45
C ASP A 304 26.00 4.22 30.69
N SER A 305 27.22 4.32 30.15
CA SER A 305 28.04 5.55 30.27
C SER A 305 27.36 6.79 29.66
N TYR A 306 26.70 6.62 28.50
CA TYR A 306 26.10 7.71 27.75
C TYR A 306 24.87 8.30 28.45
N THR A 307 23.95 7.46 28.95
CA THR A 307 22.71 7.94 29.60
C THR A 307 22.96 8.50 30.99
N HIS A 308 24.02 8.07 31.68
CA HIS A 308 24.45 8.66 32.96
C HIS A 308 25.15 10.02 32.81
N THR A 309 25.30 10.53 31.59
CA THR A 309 25.74 11.91 31.33
C THR A 309 24.52 12.80 31.08
N ALA A 310 24.34 13.84 31.90
CA ALA A 310 23.22 14.76 31.79
C ALA A 310 23.10 15.41 30.39
N GLY A 311 21.86 15.53 29.89
CA GLY A 311 21.54 16.18 28.61
C GLY A 311 21.81 15.34 27.37
N LYS A 312 22.20 14.07 27.52
CA LYS A 312 22.43 13.15 26.39
C LYS A 312 21.17 12.44 25.88
N VAL A 313 20.15 12.35 26.74
CA VAL A 313 18.83 11.76 26.45
C VAL A 313 17.78 12.84 26.69
N SER A 314 16.78 12.95 25.82
CA SER A 314 15.79 14.04 25.81
C SER A 314 15.06 14.23 27.15
N ASP A 315 14.79 13.14 27.87
CA ASP A 315 14.10 13.13 29.17
C ASP A 315 15.04 12.78 30.34
N ASN A 316 16.36 12.69 30.10
CA ASN A 316 17.39 12.24 31.04
C ASN A 316 17.13 10.87 31.71
N ASN A 317 16.22 10.05 31.17
CA ASN A 317 16.06 8.69 31.67
C ASN A 317 17.24 7.80 31.24
N THR A 318 17.41 6.68 31.93
CA THR A 318 18.42 5.66 31.63
C THR A 318 17.77 4.31 31.30
N GLY A 319 18.60 3.38 30.83
CA GLY A 319 18.22 1.98 30.60
C GLY A 319 18.36 1.08 31.85
N ASP A 320 18.64 1.66 33.03
CA ASP A 320 18.97 0.90 34.25
C ASP A 320 17.91 -0.15 34.61
N VAL A 321 16.64 0.23 34.45
CA VAL A 321 15.47 -0.62 34.67
C VAL A 321 14.72 -0.87 33.35
N ALA A 322 14.50 0.17 32.54
CA ALA A 322 13.74 0.07 31.29
C ALA A 322 12.38 -0.66 31.46
N CYS A 323 12.16 -1.78 30.76
CA CYS A 323 10.97 -2.64 30.88
C CYS A 323 11.10 -3.72 31.96
N ASP A 324 12.28 -3.83 32.57
CA ASP A 324 12.66 -4.82 33.57
C ASP A 324 12.52 -6.27 33.10
N SER A 325 12.75 -6.53 31.81
CA SER A 325 12.66 -7.88 31.24
C SER A 325 13.72 -8.84 31.80
N TYR A 326 14.78 -8.35 32.42
CA TYR A 326 15.74 -9.17 33.17
C TYR A 326 15.05 -10.01 34.26
N HIS A 327 14.08 -9.39 34.95
CA HIS A 327 13.27 -10.04 35.98
C HIS A 327 11.92 -10.53 35.46
N LEU A 328 11.33 -9.82 34.50
CA LEU A 328 9.94 -10.00 34.08
C LEU A 328 9.79 -10.77 32.75
N TYR A 329 10.80 -11.53 32.33
CA TYR A 329 10.76 -12.29 31.08
C TYR A 329 9.58 -13.28 30.99
N GLU A 330 9.04 -13.78 32.10
CA GLU A 330 7.84 -14.62 32.09
C GLU A 330 6.60 -13.85 31.62
N SER A 331 6.49 -12.58 32.00
CA SER A 331 5.42 -11.69 31.50
C SER A 331 5.57 -11.43 30.00
N ASP A 332 6.81 -11.34 29.51
CA ASP A 332 7.10 -11.19 28.09
C ASP A 332 6.66 -12.44 27.30
N PHE A 333 6.92 -13.64 27.83
CA PHE A 333 6.42 -14.88 27.22
C PHE A 333 4.90 -14.94 27.18
N ALA A 334 4.22 -14.47 28.22
CA ALA A 334 2.76 -14.44 28.27
C ALA A 334 2.17 -13.58 27.15
N ILE A 335 2.69 -12.36 26.94
CA ILE A 335 2.19 -11.46 25.89
C ILE A 335 2.59 -11.93 24.48
N LEU A 336 3.75 -12.58 24.31
CA LEU A 336 4.13 -13.21 23.05
C LEU A 336 3.18 -14.35 22.68
N LYS A 337 2.86 -15.22 23.64
CA LYS A 337 1.89 -16.30 23.47
C LYS A 337 0.49 -15.76 23.19
N GLN A 338 0.09 -14.67 23.86
CA GLN A 338 -1.18 -14.00 23.62
C GLN A 338 -1.28 -13.44 22.19
N LEU A 339 -0.19 -12.88 21.65
CA LEU A 339 -0.13 -12.44 20.25
C LEU A 339 -0.17 -13.62 19.26
N GLY A 340 0.30 -14.79 19.66
CA GLY A 340 0.34 -15.99 18.81
C GLY A 340 1.43 -15.97 17.74
N VAL A 341 2.43 -15.10 17.88
CA VAL A 341 3.59 -14.99 16.97
C VAL A 341 4.36 -16.31 16.88
N LYS A 342 5.00 -16.54 15.73
CA LYS A 342 5.77 -17.76 15.47
C LYS A 342 7.22 -17.64 15.88
N SER A 343 7.77 -16.43 15.84
CA SER A 343 9.13 -16.15 16.29
C SER A 343 9.18 -14.89 17.13
N TYR A 344 10.24 -14.76 17.92
CA TYR A 344 10.57 -13.55 18.65
C TYR A 344 12.03 -13.17 18.39
N ARG A 345 12.24 -11.95 17.91
CA ARG A 345 13.58 -11.39 17.75
C ARG A 345 13.98 -10.63 19.00
N PHE A 346 15.11 -10.98 19.58
CA PHE A 346 15.69 -10.25 20.71
C PHE A 346 17.20 -10.18 20.54
N SER A 347 17.86 -9.25 21.24
CA SER A 347 19.32 -9.21 21.27
C SER A 347 19.89 -9.74 22.58
N ILE A 348 21.13 -10.24 22.50
CA ILE A 348 21.93 -10.61 23.66
C ILE A 348 22.84 -9.44 24.00
N SER A 349 22.95 -9.11 25.28
CA SER A 349 23.82 -8.05 25.75
C SER A 349 25.27 -8.52 25.84
N TRP A 350 26.13 -7.97 24.98
CA TRP A 350 27.56 -8.27 25.00
C TRP A 350 28.18 -8.03 26.38
N PRO A 351 28.00 -6.87 27.06
CA PRO A 351 28.57 -6.67 28.39
C PRO A 351 27.95 -7.54 29.49
N ARG A 352 26.78 -8.15 29.27
CA ARG A 352 26.24 -9.14 30.21
C ARG A 352 26.91 -10.50 30.07
N ILE A 353 27.29 -10.90 28.84
CA ILE A 353 28.01 -12.14 28.56
C ILE A 353 29.51 -12.00 28.84
N LEU A 354 30.12 -10.92 28.36
CA LEU A 354 31.54 -10.57 28.50
C LEU A 354 31.63 -9.14 29.07
N PRO A 355 31.72 -8.94 30.39
CA PRO A 355 31.78 -7.63 31.03
C PRO A 355 32.86 -6.68 30.53
N THR A 356 34.04 -7.18 30.15
CA THR A 356 35.09 -6.36 29.50
C THR A 356 35.01 -6.43 27.98
N GLY A 357 34.09 -7.23 27.43
CA GLY A 357 33.99 -7.56 26.02
C GLY A 357 34.99 -8.60 25.53
N LEU A 358 35.97 -8.97 26.35
CA LEU A 358 36.97 -9.98 26.05
C LEU A 358 36.57 -11.34 26.64
N LYS A 359 36.96 -12.44 25.98
CA LYS A 359 36.57 -13.81 26.34
C LYS A 359 36.95 -14.20 27.77
N GLU A 360 38.02 -13.62 28.31
CA GLU A 360 38.53 -13.86 29.66
C GLU A 360 37.54 -13.39 30.74
N SER A 361 36.66 -12.44 30.40
CA SER A 361 35.67 -11.90 31.33
C SER A 361 34.37 -12.71 31.39
N LYS A 362 34.27 -13.84 30.67
CA LYS A 362 33.04 -14.62 30.54
C LYS A 362 32.23 -14.74 31.84
N ASN A 363 31.01 -14.22 31.80
CA ASN A 363 30.07 -14.23 32.91
C ASN A 363 29.03 -15.35 32.73
N GLN A 364 29.08 -16.34 33.63
CA GLN A 364 28.15 -17.48 33.56
C GLN A 364 26.71 -17.09 33.90
N MET A 365 26.48 -16.13 34.80
CA MET A 365 25.12 -15.71 35.17
C MET A 365 24.40 -15.05 33.99
N GLY A 366 25.13 -14.23 33.22
CA GLY A 366 24.63 -13.70 31.95
C GLY A 366 24.29 -14.80 30.94
N ILE A 367 25.09 -15.86 30.87
CA ILE A 367 24.81 -17.00 29.99
C ILE A 367 23.54 -17.75 30.43
N ASP A 368 23.40 -17.98 31.73
CA ASP A 368 22.26 -18.68 32.30
C ASP A 368 20.96 -17.89 32.10
N TYR A 369 21.01 -16.56 32.17
CA TYR A 369 19.87 -15.69 31.84
C TYR A 369 19.35 -15.94 30.42
N TYR A 370 20.21 -15.90 29.39
CA TYR A 370 19.73 -16.15 28.03
C TYR A 370 19.38 -17.61 27.74
N HIS A 371 19.92 -18.57 28.51
CA HIS A 371 19.35 -19.92 28.52
C HIS A 371 17.89 -19.92 28.98
N LYS A 372 17.55 -19.22 30.07
CA LYS A 372 16.14 -19.07 30.51
C LYS A 372 15.27 -18.43 29.44
N ILE A 373 15.76 -17.40 28.76
CA ILE A 373 15.05 -16.74 27.66
C ILE A 373 14.78 -17.71 26.51
N ILE A 374 15.83 -18.32 25.97
CA ILE A 374 15.75 -19.20 24.80
C ILE A 374 14.89 -20.45 25.12
N ASP A 375 15.11 -21.07 26.27
CA ASP A 375 14.35 -22.25 26.68
C ASP A 375 12.90 -21.90 27.01
N GLY A 376 12.64 -20.71 27.54
CA GLY A 376 11.29 -20.18 27.74
C GLY A 376 10.53 -19.97 26.42
N LEU A 377 11.17 -19.40 25.40
CA LEU A 377 10.58 -19.23 24.07
C LEU A 377 10.25 -20.59 23.43
N ILE A 378 11.20 -21.52 23.44
CA ILE A 378 11.02 -22.86 22.86
C ILE A 378 9.89 -23.61 23.57
N ARG A 379 9.83 -23.58 24.91
CA ARG A 379 8.72 -24.19 25.68
C ARG A 379 7.36 -23.59 25.35
N ASN A 380 7.30 -22.34 24.93
CA ASN A 380 6.09 -21.67 24.48
C ASN A 380 5.82 -21.83 22.97
N GLY A 381 6.61 -22.65 22.26
CA GLY A 381 6.46 -22.88 20.83
C GLY A 381 6.84 -21.68 19.95
N ILE A 382 7.69 -20.79 20.46
CA ILE A 382 8.16 -19.58 19.78
C ILE A 382 9.60 -19.80 19.34
N ILE A 383 9.88 -19.55 18.06
CA ILE A 383 11.20 -19.68 17.48
C ILE A 383 12.07 -18.48 17.89
N PRO A 384 13.23 -18.69 18.56
CA PRO A 384 14.15 -17.61 18.88
C PRO A 384 14.89 -17.11 17.62
N VAL A 385 14.89 -15.80 17.42
CA VAL A 385 15.71 -15.11 16.42
C VAL A 385 16.68 -14.20 17.19
N VAL A 386 17.96 -14.56 17.22
CA VAL A 386 18.93 -13.89 18.11
C VAL A 386 19.74 -12.86 17.35
N THR A 387 19.75 -11.63 17.86
CA THR A 387 20.69 -10.58 17.45
C THR A 387 21.88 -10.55 18.42
N MET A 388 23.10 -10.72 17.93
CA MET A 388 24.28 -10.77 18.81
C MET A 388 24.69 -9.40 19.32
N TYR A 389 24.58 -8.38 18.47
CA TYR A 389 24.94 -7.01 18.81
C TYR A 389 23.88 -6.01 18.35
N HIS A 390 23.36 -5.26 19.31
CA HIS A 390 22.37 -4.21 19.09
C HIS A 390 22.78 -2.96 19.86
N TRP A 391 23.90 -2.38 19.44
CA TRP A 391 24.44 -1.06 19.85
C TRP A 391 24.90 -0.96 21.31
N ASP A 392 24.99 -2.05 22.05
CA ASP A 392 25.29 -2.06 23.49
C ASP A 392 26.71 -2.52 23.80
N MET A 393 27.70 -2.02 23.04
CA MET A 393 29.09 -2.44 23.16
C MET A 393 29.60 -2.28 24.59
N PRO A 394 30.41 -3.21 25.13
CA PRO A 394 31.08 -3.00 26.41
C PRO A 394 31.94 -1.72 26.38
N GLN A 395 31.79 -0.86 27.38
CA GLN A 395 32.53 0.41 27.48
C GLN A 395 34.04 0.17 27.43
N HIS A 396 34.53 -0.92 28.01
CA HIS A 396 35.94 -1.30 27.96
C HIS A 396 36.49 -1.42 26.52
N LEU A 397 35.70 -1.96 25.58
CA LEU A 397 36.11 -2.04 24.17
C LEU A 397 36.04 -0.66 23.50
N MET A 398 35.09 0.18 23.90
CA MET A 398 35.02 1.56 23.41
C MET A 398 36.22 2.39 23.86
N ASP A 399 36.70 2.20 25.10
CA ASP A 399 37.91 2.86 25.61
C ASP A 399 39.17 2.45 24.82
N GLN A 400 39.13 1.28 24.18
CA GLN A 400 40.15 0.78 23.24
C GLN A 400 39.93 1.25 21.79
N GLY A 401 38.97 2.15 21.55
CA GLY A 401 38.64 2.70 20.23
C GLY A 401 37.39 2.13 19.56
N GLY A 402 36.72 1.16 20.18
CA GLY A 402 35.45 0.59 19.70
C GLY A 402 35.53 0.09 18.26
N TRP A 403 34.55 0.46 17.44
CA TRP A 403 34.51 0.07 16.03
C TRP A 403 35.62 0.70 15.17
N LEU A 404 36.34 1.72 15.65
CA LEU A 404 37.50 2.25 14.91
C LEU A 404 38.74 1.36 15.06
N ASN A 405 38.81 0.55 16.12
CA ASN A 405 39.92 -0.37 16.35
C ASN A 405 39.75 -1.65 15.52
N PRO A 406 40.66 -2.01 14.60
CA PRO A 406 40.55 -3.24 13.80
C PRO A 406 40.43 -4.55 14.61
N GLN A 407 40.97 -4.58 15.83
CA GLN A 407 40.88 -5.76 16.72
C GLN A 407 39.45 -6.09 17.15
N ILE A 408 38.52 -5.12 17.12
CA ILE A 408 37.11 -5.32 17.44
C ILE A 408 36.47 -6.44 16.63
N SER A 409 36.92 -6.62 15.38
CA SER A 409 36.42 -7.66 14.49
C SER A 409 36.76 -9.07 14.99
N THR A 410 37.89 -9.22 15.67
CA THR A 410 38.31 -10.47 16.31
C THR A 410 37.61 -10.66 17.65
N TRP A 411 37.54 -9.63 18.49
CA TRP A 411 36.81 -9.70 19.77
C TRP A 411 35.33 -10.03 19.59
N PHE A 412 34.68 -9.45 18.59
CA PHE A 412 33.31 -9.78 18.24
C PHE A 412 33.16 -11.22 17.75
N ALA A 413 34.14 -11.75 17.01
CA ALA A 413 34.12 -13.14 16.56
C ALA A 413 34.27 -14.12 17.73
N ASP A 414 35.12 -13.81 18.71
CA ASP A 414 35.28 -14.62 19.92
C ASP A 414 34.00 -14.59 20.79
N TYR A 415 33.35 -13.42 20.89
CA TYR A 415 32.01 -13.30 21.49
C TYR A 415 30.97 -14.16 20.76
N ALA A 416 30.89 -14.07 19.43
CA ALA A 416 29.98 -14.87 18.62
C ALA A 416 30.22 -16.38 18.80
N GLU A 417 31.48 -16.83 18.87
CA GLU A 417 31.83 -18.23 19.14
C GLU A 417 31.26 -18.71 20.49
N ILE A 418 31.37 -17.91 21.55
CA ILE A 418 30.79 -18.24 22.86
C ILE A 418 29.27 -18.38 22.77
N LEU A 419 28.59 -17.48 22.05
CA LEU A 419 27.14 -17.57 21.84
C LEU A 419 26.75 -18.84 21.06
N PHE A 420 27.49 -19.19 20.02
CA PHE A 420 27.23 -20.41 19.24
C PHE A 420 27.44 -21.67 20.07
N GLN A 421 28.50 -21.72 20.87
CA GLN A 421 28.77 -22.85 21.76
C GLN A 421 27.65 -23.01 22.81
N ALA A 422 27.18 -21.91 23.39
CA ALA A 422 26.12 -21.93 24.40
C ALA A 422 24.74 -22.25 23.79
N TYR A 423 24.34 -21.57 22.71
CA TYR A 423 22.94 -21.54 22.25
C TYR A 423 22.72 -22.06 20.83
N GLY A 424 23.78 -22.26 20.04
CA GLY A 424 23.67 -22.54 18.60
C GLY A 424 22.88 -23.80 18.23
N HIS A 425 22.76 -24.75 19.15
CA HIS A 425 21.95 -25.96 18.99
C HIS A 425 20.43 -25.74 19.23
N LYS A 426 20.03 -24.55 19.71
CA LYS A 426 18.65 -24.17 20.01
C LYS A 426 18.13 -23.04 19.12
N VAL A 427 19.03 -22.24 18.57
CA VAL A 427 18.70 -21.01 17.83
C VAL A 427 18.86 -21.22 16.32
N PRO A 428 17.77 -21.20 15.54
CA PRO A 428 17.81 -21.42 14.10
C PRO A 428 18.16 -20.17 13.28
N TYR A 429 18.00 -18.96 13.83
CA TYR A 429 18.26 -17.72 13.09
C TYR A 429 19.11 -16.77 13.93
N TRP A 430 20.26 -16.40 13.38
CA TRP A 430 21.22 -15.49 13.99
C TRP A 430 21.37 -14.24 13.13
N ILE A 431 21.34 -13.08 13.79
CA ILE A 431 21.67 -11.79 13.22
C ILE A 431 22.91 -11.33 13.96
N THR A 432 24.00 -11.11 13.24
CA THR A 432 25.26 -10.66 13.85
C THR A 432 25.14 -9.24 14.41
N ILE A 433 24.91 -8.25 13.55
CA ILE A 433 24.89 -6.83 13.89
C ILE A 433 23.56 -6.24 13.42
N ASN A 434 22.88 -5.50 14.30
CA ASN A 434 21.73 -4.69 13.94
C ASN A 434 22.15 -3.32 13.42
N GLU A 435 21.61 -2.95 12.26
CA GLU A 435 21.71 -1.60 11.71
C GLU A 435 23.13 -1.00 11.71
N ALA A 436 24.10 -1.80 11.25
CA ALA A 436 25.51 -1.41 11.20
C ALA A 436 25.71 -0.01 10.58
N LYS A 437 25.01 0.29 9.49
CA LYS A 437 25.04 1.62 8.88
C LYS A 437 24.58 2.73 9.83
N SER A 438 23.41 2.57 10.47
CA SER A 438 22.84 3.59 11.37
C SER A 438 23.82 3.91 12.48
N GLU A 439 24.41 2.88 13.11
CA GLU A 439 25.36 3.06 14.18
C GLU A 439 26.61 3.82 13.72
N THR A 440 27.20 3.48 12.57
CA THR A 440 28.37 4.23 12.07
C THR A 440 28.09 5.73 11.88
N LEU A 441 26.86 6.08 11.47
CA LEU A 441 26.47 7.47 11.23
C LEU A 441 26.05 8.20 12.52
N TYR A 442 25.34 7.52 13.42
CA TYR A 442 24.79 8.13 14.65
C TYR A 442 25.79 8.14 15.79
N ALA A 443 26.59 7.08 15.94
CA ALA A 443 27.50 6.88 17.06
C ALA A 443 28.91 7.46 16.82
N TYR A 444 29.43 7.35 15.59
CA TYR A 444 30.80 7.74 15.21
C TYR A 444 30.89 9.04 14.40
N CYS A 445 29.75 9.65 14.09
CA CYS A 445 29.71 10.98 13.49
C CYS A 445 28.72 11.90 14.20
N GLY A 446 27.53 11.42 14.55
CA GLY A 446 26.61 12.18 15.42
C GLY A 446 25.95 13.39 14.75
N THR A 447 25.91 13.44 13.41
CA THR A 447 25.33 14.57 12.64
C THR A 447 23.84 14.41 12.34
N ILE A 448 23.30 13.19 12.37
CA ILE A 448 21.88 12.90 12.10
C ILE A 448 21.12 12.67 13.42
N SER A 449 21.69 11.84 14.29
CA SER A 449 21.31 11.64 15.69
C SER A 449 22.60 11.43 16.48
N ASN A 450 22.64 11.80 17.76
CA ASN A 450 23.83 11.66 18.59
C ASN A 450 23.69 10.44 19.50
N HIS A 451 23.94 9.24 18.98
CA HIS A 451 23.85 8.01 19.77
C HIS A 451 25.16 7.73 20.52
N ALA A 452 25.10 6.86 21.53
CA ALA A 452 26.30 6.38 22.23
C ALA A 452 27.32 5.81 21.22
N PRO A 453 28.63 6.08 21.36
CA PRO A 453 29.27 6.81 22.46
C PRO A 453 29.24 8.34 22.31
N GLY A 454 28.68 8.87 21.22
CA GLY A 454 28.54 10.31 20.97
C GLY A 454 29.85 11.02 20.60
N GLY A 455 30.87 10.25 20.18
CA GLY A 455 32.23 10.70 19.88
C GLY A 455 32.55 10.86 18.40
N PHE A 456 33.77 11.33 18.10
CA PHE A 456 34.38 11.42 16.76
C PHE A 456 33.75 12.39 15.74
N LYS A 457 33.00 13.40 16.22
CA LYS A 457 32.39 14.43 15.35
C LYS A 457 33.41 15.15 14.46
N GLU A 458 34.59 15.44 14.99
CA GLU A 458 35.70 16.06 14.25
C GLU A 458 36.29 15.17 13.15
N HIS A 459 35.94 13.88 13.16
CA HIS A 459 36.42 12.85 12.24
C HIS A 459 35.31 12.22 11.40
N CYS A 460 34.12 12.84 11.39
CA CYS A 460 32.94 12.42 10.61
C CYS A 460 33.20 12.08 9.15
N LYS A 461 34.23 12.69 8.53
CA LYS A 461 34.60 12.44 7.14
C LYS A 461 35.01 10.98 6.90
N TRP A 462 35.67 10.34 7.87
CA TRP A 462 36.29 9.01 7.69
C TRP A 462 35.89 8.00 8.77
N ALA A 463 35.55 8.43 9.98
CA ALA A 463 35.23 7.52 11.10
C ALA A 463 34.08 6.54 10.78
N PRO A 464 32.95 6.95 10.16
CA PRO A 464 31.89 6.01 9.79
C PRO A 464 32.36 4.92 8.82
N TYR A 465 33.28 5.23 7.91
CA TYR A 465 33.81 4.27 6.95
C TYR A 465 34.76 3.27 7.61
N GLN A 466 35.62 3.72 8.53
CA GLN A 466 36.49 2.83 9.29
C GLN A 466 35.69 1.90 10.21
N ALA A 467 34.69 2.44 10.92
CA ALA A 467 33.78 1.65 11.75
C ALA A 467 33.01 0.61 10.90
N GLY A 468 32.44 1.04 9.77
CA GLY A 468 31.71 0.15 8.87
C GLY A 468 32.58 -0.95 8.27
N HIS A 469 33.84 -0.65 7.93
CA HIS A 469 34.81 -1.64 7.47
C HIS A 469 35.04 -2.74 8.51
N ASN A 470 35.30 -2.33 9.76
CA ASN A 470 35.52 -3.28 10.86
C ASN A 470 34.26 -4.08 11.21
N MET A 471 33.07 -3.50 11.11
CA MET A 471 31.80 -4.22 11.29
C MET A 471 31.54 -5.28 10.21
N ILE A 472 31.87 -5.00 8.95
CA ILE A 472 31.77 -5.99 7.85
C ILE A 472 32.73 -7.16 8.10
N LEU A 473 33.97 -6.88 8.50
CA LEU A 473 34.94 -7.90 8.88
C LEU A 473 34.49 -8.69 10.12
N ALA A 474 33.92 -8.02 11.12
CA ALA A 474 33.38 -8.65 12.33
C ALA A 474 32.25 -9.63 11.99
N HIS A 475 31.32 -9.22 11.13
CA HIS A 475 30.26 -10.09 10.60
C HIS A 475 30.85 -11.32 9.90
N ALA A 476 31.77 -11.12 8.94
CA ALA A 476 32.37 -12.21 8.20
C ALA A 476 33.12 -13.18 9.13
N LYS A 477 33.87 -12.67 10.12
CA LYS A 477 34.55 -13.51 11.11
C LYS A 477 33.57 -14.28 11.98
N ALA A 478 32.49 -13.66 12.46
CA ALA A 478 31.44 -14.37 13.20
C ALA A 478 30.78 -15.47 12.35
N TYR A 479 30.51 -15.22 11.07
CA TYR A 479 30.01 -16.25 10.14
C TYR A 479 31.00 -17.41 9.99
N LYS A 480 32.30 -17.14 9.89
CA LYS A 480 33.31 -18.21 9.85
C LYS A 480 33.40 -19.02 11.15
N ARG A 481 33.20 -18.39 12.31
CA ARG A 481 33.06 -19.12 13.59
C ARG A 481 31.81 -20.01 13.59
N PHE A 482 30.71 -19.54 13.02
CA PHE A 482 29.49 -20.33 12.84
C PHE A 482 29.73 -21.59 11.99
N GLU A 483 30.46 -21.50 10.88
CA GLU A 483 30.77 -22.65 10.03
C GLU A 483 31.50 -23.77 10.80
N TRP A 484 32.26 -23.41 11.85
CA TRP A 484 32.99 -24.37 12.67
C TRP A 484 32.12 -24.99 13.77
N CYS A 485 30.98 -24.37 14.10
CA CYS A 485 30.01 -24.91 15.04
C CYS A 485 29.22 -26.08 14.44
N ILE A 486 29.68 -27.32 14.69
CA ILE A 486 29.02 -28.54 14.19
C ILE A 486 27.54 -28.60 14.64
N LYS A 487 27.26 -28.33 15.92
CA LYS A 487 25.89 -28.38 16.46
C LYS A 487 24.95 -27.39 15.77
N CYS A 488 25.46 -26.21 15.40
CA CYS A 488 24.69 -25.19 14.69
C CYS A 488 24.32 -25.64 13.27
N ARG A 489 25.23 -26.32 12.58
CA ARG A 489 24.97 -26.82 11.23
C ARG A 489 23.96 -27.97 11.21
N LEU A 490 23.98 -28.83 12.23
CA LEU A 490 23.02 -29.94 12.36
C LEU A 490 21.57 -29.48 12.53
N THR A 491 21.33 -28.27 13.04
CA THR A 491 19.97 -27.71 13.20
C THR A 491 19.46 -26.99 11.95
N GLY A 492 20.30 -26.84 10.92
CA GLY A 492 19.98 -26.00 9.75
C GLY A 492 19.90 -24.51 10.08
N ALA A 493 20.60 -24.06 11.14
CA ALA A 493 20.62 -22.66 11.52
C ALA A 493 21.19 -21.78 10.39
N LYS A 494 20.78 -20.52 10.37
CA LYS A 494 21.21 -19.52 9.38
C LYS A 494 21.74 -18.27 10.05
N VAL A 495 22.73 -17.64 9.42
CA VAL A 495 23.35 -16.39 9.89
C VAL A 495 23.13 -15.28 8.87
N GLY A 496 22.63 -14.15 9.36
CA GLY A 496 22.42 -12.93 8.61
C GLY A 496 22.99 -11.69 9.30
N ILE A 497 22.75 -10.55 8.66
CA ILE A 497 23.01 -9.22 9.17
C ILE A 497 21.81 -8.33 8.86
N THR A 498 21.49 -7.40 9.76
CA THR A 498 20.38 -6.49 9.60
C THR A 498 20.89 -5.09 9.28
N ASN A 499 20.25 -4.41 8.31
CA ASN A 499 20.45 -2.98 8.12
C ASN A 499 19.12 -2.22 8.02
N VAL A 500 19.15 -0.93 8.34
CA VAL A 500 18.07 -0.02 7.96
C VAL A 500 18.18 0.23 6.46
N ASN A 501 17.16 -0.20 5.75
CA ASN A 501 17.00 -0.02 4.33
C ASN A 501 15.87 0.97 4.12
N GLY A 502 16.19 2.03 3.37
CA GLY A 502 15.24 3.06 3.00
C GLY A 502 14.93 2.95 1.52
N TRP A 503 13.82 3.58 1.13
CA TRP A 503 13.61 3.96 -0.25
C TRP A 503 13.71 5.47 -0.38
N THR A 504 14.18 5.93 -1.52
CA THR A 504 14.26 7.35 -1.83
C THR A 504 13.76 7.57 -3.24
N VAL A 505 12.90 8.56 -3.40
CA VAL A 505 12.33 8.98 -4.69
C VAL A 505 12.84 10.37 -5.05
N PRO A 506 12.98 10.74 -6.33
CA PRO A 506 13.44 12.08 -6.68
C PRO A 506 12.36 13.13 -6.36
N ALA A 507 12.78 14.33 -5.97
CA ALA A 507 11.87 15.47 -5.92
C ALA A 507 11.30 15.79 -7.31
N ALA A 508 10.18 16.53 -7.36
CA ALA A 508 9.59 16.95 -8.62
C ALA A 508 10.60 17.75 -9.46
N GLY A 509 10.81 17.35 -10.72
CA GLY A 509 11.78 17.98 -11.63
C GLY A 509 13.25 17.60 -11.38
N VAL A 510 13.53 16.73 -10.39
CA VAL A 510 14.87 16.20 -10.14
C VAL A 510 15.04 14.87 -10.87
N ASP A 511 16.24 14.65 -11.43
CA ASP A 511 16.59 13.42 -12.12
C ASP A 511 16.63 12.22 -11.17
N GLN A 512 16.16 11.05 -11.65
CA GLN A 512 16.11 9.80 -10.87
C GLN A 512 17.49 9.39 -10.33
N SER A 513 18.58 9.71 -11.04
CA SER A 513 19.94 9.39 -10.59
C SER A 513 20.33 10.06 -9.28
N VAL A 514 19.63 11.11 -8.84
CA VAL A 514 19.83 11.75 -7.53
C VAL A 514 19.31 10.85 -6.40
N ALA A 515 18.12 10.29 -6.57
CA ALA A 515 17.57 9.31 -5.64
C ALA A 515 18.36 8.01 -5.66
N ASP A 516 18.79 7.56 -6.84
CA ASP A 516 19.58 6.33 -6.98
C ASP A 516 20.91 6.40 -6.23
N ARG A 517 21.53 7.58 -6.10
CA ARG A 517 22.74 7.75 -5.28
C ARG A 517 22.49 7.40 -3.82
N ILE A 518 21.40 7.92 -3.25
CA ILE A 518 21.01 7.66 -1.86
C ILE A 518 20.64 6.18 -1.72
N ASN A 519 19.82 5.64 -2.61
CA ASN A 519 19.39 4.23 -2.60
C ASN A 519 20.58 3.27 -2.64
N GLN A 520 21.58 3.51 -3.51
CA GLN A 520 22.77 2.66 -3.60
C GLN A 520 23.59 2.70 -2.30
N MET A 521 23.83 3.89 -1.76
CA MET A 521 24.61 4.06 -0.55
C MET A 521 23.91 3.44 0.67
N GLN A 522 22.61 3.71 0.81
CA GLN A 522 21.85 3.29 1.98
C GLN A 522 21.56 1.78 2.00
N ASN A 523 21.39 1.16 0.81
CA ASN A 523 20.97 -0.23 0.70
C ASN A 523 22.11 -1.19 0.37
N TYR A 524 23.20 -0.75 -0.26
CA TYR A 524 24.22 -1.67 -0.77
C TYR A 524 25.55 -1.62 -0.03
N TRP A 525 25.88 -0.54 0.68
CA TRP A 525 27.19 -0.36 1.31
C TRP A 525 27.60 -1.56 2.18
N PHE A 526 26.72 -2.01 3.07
CA PHE A 526 26.98 -3.15 3.95
C PHE A 526 26.59 -4.50 3.37
N ILE A 527 25.89 -4.56 2.22
CA ILE A 527 25.40 -5.81 1.64
C ILE A 527 26.30 -6.31 0.51
N HIS A 528 26.71 -5.41 -0.37
CA HIS A 528 27.47 -5.72 -1.58
C HIS A 528 28.78 -6.49 -1.33
N PRO A 529 29.57 -6.18 -0.27
CA PRO A 529 30.82 -6.88 0.00
C PRO A 529 30.67 -8.39 0.14
N PHE A 530 29.53 -8.89 0.63
CA PHE A 530 29.30 -10.33 0.78
C PHE A 530 29.12 -11.08 -0.56
N PHE A 531 28.99 -10.36 -1.69
CA PHE A 531 28.77 -10.95 -3.01
C PHE A 531 29.98 -10.78 -3.92
N THR A 532 30.62 -9.62 -3.83
CA THR A 532 31.73 -9.25 -4.71
C THR A 532 33.08 -9.34 -4.01
N GLY A 533 33.11 -9.33 -2.68
CA GLY A 533 34.31 -9.10 -1.88
C GLY A 533 34.66 -7.62 -1.73
N GLU A 534 33.93 -6.71 -2.39
CA GLU A 534 34.27 -5.29 -2.50
C GLU A 534 33.09 -4.36 -2.23
N TYR A 535 33.38 -3.09 -1.95
CA TYR A 535 32.34 -2.07 -1.79
C TYR A 535 31.59 -1.80 -3.11
N PRO A 536 30.34 -1.27 -3.07
CA PRO A 536 29.65 -0.83 -4.27
C PRO A 536 30.54 0.10 -5.12
N PRO A 537 30.73 -0.15 -6.43
CA PRO A 537 31.66 0.61 -7.26
C PRO A 537 31.43 2.13 -7.22
N ARG A 538 30.16 2.54 -7.18
CA ARG A 538 29.78 3.95 -7.12
C ARG A 538 30.19 4.62 -5.81
N LEU A 539 29.94 3.98 -4.67
CA LEU A 539 30.39 4.45 -3.35
C LEU A 539 31.91 4.62 -3.37
N ARG A 540 32.62 3.58 -3.84
CA ARG A 540 34.08 3.56 -3.89
C ARG A 540 34.63 4.72 -4.71
N GLN A 541 34.22 4.81 -5.98
CA GLN A 541 34.68 5.84 -6.92
C GLN A 541 34.43 7.26 -6.39
N GLN A 542 33.26 7.51 -5.80
CA GLN A 542 32.89 8.81 -5.30
C GLN A 542 33.73 9.22 -4.07
N VAL A 543 33.89 8.32 -3.09
CA VAL A 543 34.70 8.62 -1.90
C VAL A 543 36.19 8.75 -2.26
N ASP A 544 36.70 8.01 -3.26
CA ASP A 544 38.08 8.19 -3.74
C ASP A 544 38.29 9.55 -4.39
N LYS A 545 37.37 9.95 -5.26
CA LYS A 545 37.40 11.27 -5.90
C LYS A 545 37.42 12.38 -4.85
N LEU A 546 36.53 12.32 -3.86
CA LEU A 546 36.47 13.32 -2.80
C LEU A 546 37.73 13.29 -1.91
N SER A 547 38.25 12.10 -1.58
CA SER A 547 39.48 11.98 -0.79
C SER A 547 40.69 12.60 -1.49
N LYS A 548 40.79 12.47 -2.82
CA LYS A 548 41.82 13.14 -3.64
C LYS A 548 41.66 14.66 -3.63
N GLN A 549 40.42 15.17 -3.73
CA GLN A 549 40.14 16.61 -3.65
C GLN A 549 40.47 17.20 -2.27
N GLU A 550 40.42 16.37 -1.22
CA GLU A 550 40.85 16.70 0.13
C GLU A 550 42.37 16.53 0.35
N ASN A 551 43.15 16.30 -0.71
CA ASN A 551 44.60 16.07 -0.67
C ASN A 551 45.03 14.92 0.25
N ARG A 552 44.18 13.88 0.40
CA ARG A 552 44.53 12.71 1.22
C ARG A 552 45.39 11.73 0.43
N THR A 553 46.39 11.17 1.10
CA THR A 553 47.21 10.05 0.58
C THR A 553 46.46 8.71 0.65
N VAL A 554 45.51 8.59 1.59
CA VAL A 554 44.68 7.39 1.78
C VAL A 554 43.20 7.79 1.71
N SER A 555 42.43 6.98 0.98
CA SER A 555 40.99 7.16 0.84
C SER A 555 40.28 7.12 2.19
N ARG A 556 39.20 7.90 2.35
CA ARG A 556 38.38 7.90 3.58
C ARG A 556 37.65 6.57 3.80
N LEU A 557 37.34 5.86 2.72
CA LEU A 557 36.84 4.48 2.77
C LEU A 557 38.03 3.52 2.64
N PRO A 558 38.27 2.62 3.60
CA PRO A 558 39.35 1.65 3.51
C PRO A 558 39.19 0.70 2.31
N HIS A 559 40.27 0.04 1.91
CA HIS A 559 40.23 -1.04 0.92
C HIS A 559 40.27 -2.39 1.64
N PHE A 560 39.52 -3.36 1.13
CA PHE A 560 39.74 -4.75 1.53
C PHE A 560 41.00 -5.26 0.83
N THR A 561 41.88 -5.93 1.58
CA THR A 561 42.97 -6.71 1.02
C THR A 561 42.41 -7.90 0.24
N GLU A 562 43.19 -8.48 -0.68
CA GLU A 562 42.75 -9.67 -1.43
C GLU A 562 42.34 -10.84 -0.53
N ALA A 563 42.99 -10.97 0.63
CA ALA A 563 42.64 -11.98 1.63
C ALA A 563 41.26 -11.69 2.25
N GLU A 564 40.98 -10.43 2.61
CA GLU A 564 39.69 -10.01 3.17
C GLU A 564 38.56 -10.13 2.14
N GLN A 565 38.79 -9.73 0.89
CA GLN A 565 37.81 -9.87 -0.19
C GLN A 565 37.35 -11.34 -0.33
N LYS A 566 38.30 -12.28 -0.32
CA LYS A 566 38.02 -13.73 -0.37
C LYS A 566 37.31 -14.21 0.89
N TYR A 567 37.68 -13.68 2.05
CA TYR A 567 37.14 -14.07 3.35
C TYR A 567 35.69 -13.64 3.57
N ILE A 568 35.33 -12.44 3.12
CA ILE A 568 33.98 -11.83 3.29
C ILE A 568 32.97 -12.41 2.30
N LYS A 569 33.42 -12.81 1.11
CA LYS A 569 32.52 -13.29 0.07
C LYS A 569 31.77 -14.55 0.52
N GLY A 570 30.45 -14.52 0.38
CA GLY A 570 29.55 -15.64 0.68
C GLY A 570 29.15 -15.78 2.14
N THR A 571 29.55 -14.87 3.05
CA THR A 571 29.28 -14.99 4.49
C THR A 571 27.86 -14.56 4.89
N VAL A 572 26.82 -14.88 4.12
CA VAL A 572 25.45 -14.47 4.44
C VAL A 572 24.41 -15.47 3.92
N ASP A 573 23.53 -15.92 4.81
CA ASP A 573 22.45 -16.87 4.47
C ASP A 573 21.13 -16.15 4.15
N PHE A 574 20.86 -15.03 4.81
CA PHE A 574 19.70 -14.16 4.59
C PHE A 574 20.02 -12.71 4.96
N PHE A 575 19.21 -11.77 4.49
CA PHE A 575 19.31 -10.37 4.87
C PHE A 575 18.21 -9.97 5.84
N GLY A 576 18.62 -9.40 6.97
CA GLY A 576 17.72 -8.64 7.82
C GLY A 576 17.46 -7.27 7.20
N PHE A 577 16.19 -6.91 7.11
CA PHE A 577 15.71 -5.69 6.49
C PHE A 577 14.87 -4.91 7.51
N ASN A 578 15.38 -3.77 7.95
CA ASN A 578 14.62 -2.82 8.76
C ASN A 578 14.12 -1.70 7.85
N TYR A 579 12.85 -1.33 7.94
CA TYR A 579 12.28 -0.26 7.13
C TYR A 579 11.30 0.56 7.96
N TYR A 580 11.34 1.88 7.80
CA TYR A 580 10.45 2.79 8.51
C TYR A 580 9.89 3.91 7.64
N ILE A 581 10.66 4.40 6.66
CA ILE A 581 10.33 5.63 5.94
C ILE A 581 10.88 5.64 4.51
N THR A 582 10.21 6.40 3.64
CA THR A 582 10.73 6.84 2.34
C THR A 582 11.07 8.32 2.36
N LEU A 583 12.20 8.67 1.75
CA LEU A 583 12.66 10.05 1.62
C LEU A 583 12.49 10.57 0.19
N VAL A 584 12.54 11.89 0.03
CA VAL A 584 12.62 12.59 -1.25
C VAL A 584 14.03 13.17 -1.45
N ALA A 585 14.63 12.92 -2.60
CA ALA A 585 15.99 13.31 -2.91
C ALA A 585 16.07 14.68 -3.59
N THR A 586 17.02 15.49 -3.14
CA THR A 586 17.44 16.74 -3.79
C THR A 586 18.97 16.73 -4.00
N PRO A 587 19.48 17.36 -5.08
CA PRO A 587 20.92 17.39 -5.33
C PRO A 587 21.65 18.30 -4.34
N ILE A 588 22.87 17.93 -3.96
CA ILE A 588 23.79 18.80 -3.20
C ILE A 588 24.93 19.21 -4.13
N ALA A 589 25.16 20.52 -4.26
CA ALA A 589 26.27 21.06 -5.04
C ALA A 589 27.51 21.33 -4.17
N ASN A 590 27.33 21.87 -2.96
CA ASN A 590 28.41 22.25 -2.05
C ASN A 590 28.15 21.69 -0.65
N TYR A 591 29.21 21.38 0.07
CA TYR A 591 29.10 21.05 1.50
C TYR A 591 28.60 22.27 2.28
N SER A 592 27.71 22.04 3.23
CA SER A 592 27.33 23.01 4.26
C SER A 592 27.32 22.31 5.61
N THR A 593 27.49 23.06 6.71
CA THR A 593 27.37 22.51 8.06
C THR A 593 25.98 21.95 8.37
N ALA A 594 24.96 22.35 7.60
CA ALA A 594 23.61 21.77 7.63
C ALA A 594 23.49 20.42 6.88
N THR A 595 24.57 19.96 6.23
CA THR A 595 24.61 18.74 5.44
C THR A 595 25.57 17.73 6.08
N SER A 596 25.10 16.50 6.32
CA SER A 596 25.99 15.44 6.82
C SER A 596 27.07 15.10 5.78
N TRP A 597 28.27 14.71 6.22
CA TRP A 597 29.34 14.26 5.33
C TRP A 597 28.89 13.08 4.46
N TYR A 598 28.06 12.19 5.01
CA TYR A 598 27.45 11.09 4.27
C TYR A 598 26.58 11.57 3.09
N ASN A 599 25.71 12.58 3.31
CA ASN A 599 24.87 13.13 2.23
C ASN A 599 25.72 13.88 1.19
N PHE A 600 26.76 14.58 1.64
CA PHE A 600 27.72 15.23 0.74
C PHE A 600 28.45 14.21 -0.14
N ASP A 601 28.88 13.09 0.44
CA ASP A 601 29.49 11.99 -0.31
C ASP A 601 28.50 11.37 -1.30
N CYS A 602 27.21 11.30 -0.96
CA CYS A 602 26.14 10.92 -1.90
C CYS A 602 25.87 11.98 -2.98
N MET A 603 26.37 13.21 -2.85
CA MET A 603 25.97 14.40 -3.65
C MET A 603 24.44 14.58 -3.71
N ALA A 604 23.75 14.19 -2.64
CA ALA A 604 22.29 14.19 -2.57
C ALA A 604 21.83 14.19 -1.11
N SER A 605 20.78 14.97 -0.82
CA SER A 605 20.12 15.00 0.48
C SER A 605 18.75 14.34 0.40
N GLY A 606 18.41 13.54 1.41
CA GLY A 606 17.07 13.01 1.59
C GLY A 606 16.30 13.86 2.62
N THR A 607 15.09 14.29 2.27
CA THR A 607 14.16 14.94 3.20
C THR A 607 12.86 14.14 3.29
N TYR A 608 11.98 14.49 4.23
CA TYR A 608 10.67 13.86 4.32
C TYR A 608 9.85 14.10 3.06
N LEU A 609 9.09 13.08 2.66
CA LEU A 609 8.02 13.25 1.69
C LEU A 609 6.96 14.22 2.23
N PRO A 610 6.28 14.99 1.36
CA PRO A 610 5.15 15.81 1.76
C PRO A 610 4.06 14.97 2.44
N ASP A 611 3.44 15.52 3.49
CA ASP A 611 2.43 14.80 4.28
C ASP A 611 1.15 14.47 3.48
N ASP A 612 0.87 15.18 2.37
CA ASP A 612 -0.23 14.85 1.45
C ASP A 612 0.09 13.64 0.55
N VAL A 613 1.36 13.25 0.46
CA VAL A 613 1.84 12.08 -0.28
C VAL A 613 2.07 10.90 0.65
N ALA A 614 2.75 11.14 1.79
CA ALA A 614 3.07 10.13 2.78
C ALA A 614 2.74 10.67 4.17
N PRO A 615 1.50 10.50 4.65
CA PRO A 615 1.10 10.99 5.97
C PRO A 615 2.05 10.53 7.08
N ARG A 616 2.67 11.50 7.76
CA ARG A 616 3.47 11.23 8.95
C ARG A 616 2.60 11.06 10.19
N VAL A 617 3.13 10.30 11.15
CA VAL A 617 2.57 10.30 12.50
C VAL A 617 2.69 11.72 13.07
N PRO A 618 1.62 12.26 13.70
CA PRO A 618 1.68 13.60 14.27
C PRO A 618 2.85 13.78 15.25
N GLY A 619 3.65 14.83 15.04
CA GLY A 619 4.81 15.15 15.88
C GLY A 619 5.99 14.18 15.77
N GLY A 620 5.90 13.12 14.96
CA GLY A 620 6.98 12.16 14.78
C GLY A 620 7.53 12.11 13.35
N TRP A 621 8.48 11.20 13.12
CA TRP A 621 9.22 11.11 11.87
C TRP A 621 8.73 9.99 10.94
N VAL A 622 8.03 8.98 11.46
CA VAL A 622 7.55 7.82 10.67
C VAL A 622 6.40 8.24 9.72
N SER A 623 6.45 7.80 8.47
CA SER A 623 5.41 8.10 7.45
C SER A 623 4.85 6.85 6.78
N THR A 624 3.56 6.88 6.45
CA THR A 624 2.90 5.81 5.69
C THR A 624 3.26 5.90 4.21
N TYR A 625 4.26 5.12 3.78
CA TYR A 625 4.63 4.97 2.37
C TYR A 625 5.09 3.54 2.07
N ALA A 626 4.12 2.64 1.94
CA ALA A 626 4.38 1.19 1.79
C ALA A 626 4.96 0.83 0.41
N GLU A 627 4.75 1.65 -0.62
CA GLU A 627 5.35 1.48 -1.95
C GLU A 627 6.89 1.48 -1.89
N GLY A 628 7.48 2.27 -0.99
CA GLY A 628 8.93 2.28 -0.78
C GLY A 628 9.45 0.97 -0.20
N MET A 629 8.68 0.34 0.71
CA MET A 629 9.00 -0.99 1.22
C MET A 629 8.97 -2.03 0.11
N TYR A 630 7.90 -2.04 -0.69
CA TYR A 630 7.77 -2.94 -1.84
C TYR A 630 8.94 -2.76 -2.82
N ALA A 631 9.28 -1.51 -3.18
CA ALA A 631 10.36 -1.21 -4.11
C ALA A 631 11.73 -1.67 -3.58
N SER A 632 12.01 -1.43 -2.30
CA SER A 632 13.26 -1.86 -1.65
C SER A 632 13.40 -3.38 -1.61
N LEU A 633 12.33 -4.10 -1.28
CA LEU A 633 12.32 -5.57 -1.24
C LEU A 633 12.57 -6.17 -2.62
N VAL A 634 11.91 -5.64 -3.66
CA VAL A 634 12.09 -6.10 -5.04
C VAL A 634 13.50 -5.81 -5.54
N ASP A 635 14.03 -4.61 -5.28
CA ASP A 635 15.37 -4.20 -5.69
C ASP A 635 16.46 -5.08 -5.07
N LEU A 636 16.43 -5.25 -3.74
CA LEU A 636 17.40 -6.06 -3.00
C LEU A 636 17.38 -7.52 -3.47
N TYR A 637 16.19 -8.12 -3.59
CA TYR A 637 16.08 -9.51 -4.03
C TYR A 637 16.48 -9.70 -5.49
N THR A 638 16.16 -8.75 -6.36
CA THR A 638 16.57 -8.80 -7.77
C THR A 638 18.08 -8.79 -7.91
N ARG A 639 18.79 -7.99 -7.10
CA ARG A 639 20.27 -7.91 -7.12
C ARG A 639 20.96 -9.12 -6.53
N TYR A 640 20.53 -9.56 -5.35
CA TYR A 640 21.33 -10.45 -4.51
C TYR A 640 20.76 -11.86 -4.38
N LYS A 641 19.48 -12.08 -4.71
CA LYS A 641 18.82 -13.39 -4.73
C LYS A 641 19.00 -14.20 -3.44
N LYS A 642 19.03 -13.50 -2.29
CA LYS A 642 19.00 -14.11 -0.96
C LYS A 642 17.64 -13.89 -0.30
N PRO A 643 17.20 -14.81 0.56
CA PRO A 643 16.00 -14.61 1.38
C PRO A 643 16.11 -13.31 2.19
N ILE A 644 15.00 -12.59 2.29
CA ILE A 644 14.88 -11.37 3.08
C ILE A 644 14.02 -11.65 4.30
N PHE A 645 14.48 -11.25 5.48
CA PHE A 645 13.69 -11.25 6.71
C PHE A 645 13.46 -9.80 7.13
N ILE A 646 12.20 -9.34 7.16
CA ILE A 646 11.90 -8.03 7.73
C ILE A 646 12.07 -8.13 9.25
N THR A 647 13.18 -7.59 9.74
CA THR A 647 13.61 -7.73 11.14
C THR A 647 13.11 -6.60 12.03
N GLU A 648 12.70 -5.47 11.43
CA GLU A 648 11.95 -4.40 12.08
C GLU A 648 11.08 -3.63 11.07
N ASN A 649 9.84 -3.40 11.44
CA ASN A 649 8.97 -2.38 10.87
C ASN A 649 7.92 -2.00 11.91
N GLY A 650 7.64 -0.71 12.06
CA GLY A 650 6.71 -0.24 13.08
C GLY A 650 6.52 1.26 13.06
N ALA A 651 5.64 1.75 13.91
CA ALA A 651 5.36 3.17 14.03
C ALA A 651 5.33 3.60 15.50
N MET A 652 5.92 4.76 15.77
CA MET A 652 5.81 5.44 17.05
C MET A 652 4.39 5.98 17.28
N ASP A 653 4.01 6.19 18.54
CA ASP A 653 2.83 6.98 18.90
C ASP A 653 3.04 8.44 18.51
N ALA A 654 1.93 9.14 18.30
CA ALA A 654 1.93 10.58 18.11
C ALA A 654 2.67 11.27 19.27
N GLN A 655 3.59 12.17 18.93
CA GLN A 655 4.37 12.89 19.92
C GLN A 655 3.60 14.08 20.47
N PRO A 656 3.69 14.37 21.79
CA PRO A 656 3.04 15.53 22.38
C PRO A 656 3.53 16.82 21.73
N THR A 657 2.66 17.52 21.02
CA THR A 657 2.89 18.86 20.46
C THR A 657 1.61 19.68 20.62
N PRO A 658 1.66 21.03 20.61
CA PRO A 658 0.45 21.84 20.78
C PRO A 658 -0.67 21.44 19.81
N GLY A 659 -1.81 20.99 20.36
CA GLY A 659 -2.95 20.51 19.57
C GLY A 659 -2.90 19.04 19.15
N VAL A 660 -1.87 18.28 19.55
CA VAL A 660 -1.73 16.84 19.29
C VAL A 660 -1.69 16.08 20.62
N TYR A 661 -2.69 15.22 20.82
CA TYR A 661 -2.76 14.32 21.96
C TYR A 661 -2.27 12.93 21.57
N PRO A 662 -1.59 12.19 22.48
CA PRO A 662 -1.22 10.80 22.23
C PRO A 662 -2.45 9.92 21.99
N GLU A 663 -2.38 8.98 21.03
CA GLU A 663 -3.45 8.02 20.75
C GLU A 663 -3.69 7.05 21.93
N GLY A 664 -2.69 6.89 22.81
CA GLY A 664 -2.75 6.03 23.98
C GLY A 664 -2.92 4.56 23.58
N LEU A 665 -3.92 3.88 24.16
CA LEU A 665 -4.19 2.47 23.87
C LEU A 665 -4.93 2.26 22.53
N ASN A 666 -5.52 3.29 21.93
CA ASN A 666 -6.27 3.19 20.67
C ASN A 666 -5.44 3.74 19.50
N ASP A 667 -4.34 3.05 19.21
CA ASP A 667 -3.28 3.45 18.28
C ASP A 667 -3.61 3.16 16.79
N VAL A 668 -4.56 3.94 16.26
CA VAL A 668 -5.06 3.84 14.89
C VAL A 668 -3.97 4.07 13.85
N PHE A 669 -3.07 5.06 14.06
CA PHE A 669 -1.99 5.32 13.10
C PHE A 669 -1.07 4.11 12.96
N ARG A 670 -0.67 3.50 14.09
CA ARG A 670 0.20 2.32 14.11
C ARG A 670 -0.44 1.16 13.36
N THR A 671 -1.72 0.89 13.62
CA THR A 671 -2.46 -0.18 12.95
C THR A 671 -2.52 0.05 11.43
N ARG A 672 -2.83 1.27 10.99
CA ARG A 672 -2.83 1.62 9.56
C ARG A 672 -1.45 1.45 8.94
N TYR A 673 -0.41 1.98 9.57
CA TYR A 673 0.97 1.88 9.10
C TYR A 673 1.37 0.43 8.89
N ILE A 674 1.20 -0.42 9.90
CA ILE A 674 1.58 -1.84 9.84
C ILE A 674 0.75 -2.57 8.76
N LYS A 675 -0.57 -2.32 8.68
CA LYS A 675 -1.45 -2.91 7.65
C LYS A 675 -0.96 -2.63 6.23
N GLU A 676 -0.62 -1.37 5.93
CA GLU A 676 -0.16 -0.96 4.60
C GLU A 676 1.19 -1.60 4.24
N HIS A 677 2.14 -1.65 5.17
CA HIS A 677 3.46 -2.25 4.95
C HIS A 677 3.39 -3.77 4.79
N ILE A 678 2.57 -4.46 5.58
CA ILE A 678 2.31 -5.90 5.41
C ILE A 678 1.62 -6.17 4.05
N THR A 679 0.76 -5.27 3.59
CA THR A 679 0.16 -5.36 2.25
C THR A 679 1.23 -5.27 1.15
N ALA A 680 2.20 -4.37 1.29
CA ALA A 680 3.35 -4.28 0.39
C ALA A 680 4.22 -5.56 0.41
N VAL A 681 4.39 -6.19 1.58
CA VAL A 681 5.06 -7.50 1.70
C VAL A 681 4.29 -8.59 0.96
N GLY A 682 2.96 -8.64 1.12
CA GLY A 682 2.10 -9.58 0.40
C GLY A 682 2.21 -9.41 -1.13
N LYS A 683 2.30 -8.17 -1.61
CA LYS A 683 2.54 -7.84 -3.01
C LYS A 683 3.93 -8.30 -3.48
N ALA A 684 4.98 -8.11 -2.68
CA ALA A 684 6.33 -8.55 -2.99
C ALA A 684 6.43 -10.09 -3.07
N LEU A 685 5.84 -10.80 -2.10
CA LEU A 685 5.72 -12.26 -2.11
C LEU A 685 5.02 -12.77 -3.38
N LYS A 686 3.88 -12.16 -3.74
CA LYS A 686 3.15 -12.50 -4.98
C LYS A 686 4.02 -12.32 -6.23
N ASN A 687 4.95 -11.37 -6.20
CA ASN A 687 5.88 -11.08 -7.29
C ASN A 687 7.19 -11.88 -7.21
N GLY A 688 7.24 -12.93 -6.38
CA GLY A 688 8.35 -13.88 -6.33
C GLY A 688 9.55 -13.45 -5.49
N VAL A 689 9.41 -12.42 -4.65
CA VAL A 689 10.44 -12.08 -3.65
C VAL A 689 10.42 -13.13 -2.54
N ASP A 690 11.57 -13.72 -2.23
CA ASP A 690 11.71 -14.68 -1.13
C ASP A 690 11.77 -13.94 0.21
N ILE A 691 10.64 -13.93 0.93
CA ILE A 691 10.49 -13.24 2.22
C ILE A 691 10.19 -14.26 3.30
N MET A 692 11.07 -14.33 4.31
CA MET A 692 11.02 -15.30 5.40
C MET A 692 9.94 -14.99 6.44
N GLY A 693 9.72 -13.70 6.71
CA GLY A 693 8.87 -13.26 7.81
C GLY A 693 8.80 -11.76 7.97
N TYR A 694 8.01 -11.32 8.94
CA TYR A 694 7.77 -9.92 9.25
C TYR A 694 7.75 -9.70 10.76
N THR A 695 8.58 -8.77 11.21
CA THR A 695 8.82 -8.48 12.63
C THR A 695 8.37 -7.07 12.98
N VAL A 696 7.36 -6.97 13.84
CA VAL A 696 6.90 -5.66 14.35
C VAL A 696 7.90 -5.12 15.37
N TRP A 697 8.41 -3.90 15.12
CA TRP A 697 9.08 -3.10 16.14
C TRP A 697 8.05 -2.21 16.86
N SER A 698 7.72 -2.44 18.12
CA SER A 698 8.30 -3.42 19.07
C SER A 698 7.23 -4.22 19.81
N LEU A 699 7.64 -5.27 20.54
CA LEU A 699 6.73 -6.06 21.37
C LEU A 699 6.01 -5.15 22.39
N MET A 700 6.79 -4.30 23.04
CA MET A 700 6.31 -3.39 24.08
C MET A 700 7.06 -2.05 24.00
N ASP A 701 6.45 -1.02 24.58
CA ASP A 701 7.12 0.27 24.77
C ASP A 701 8.43 0.04 25.51
N ASN A 702 9.49 0.73 25.12
CA ASN A 702 10.84 0.50 25.62
C ASN A 702 11.64 1.81 25.70
N PHE A 703 12.92 1.72 26.10
CA PHE A 703 13.83 2.87 26.09
C PHE A 703 14.28 3.19 24.67
N GLU A 704 13.73 4.21 24.03
CA GLU A 704 13.98 4.56 22.62
C GLU A 704 15.22 5.45 22.49
N TRP A 705 16.37 4.90 22.85
CA TRP A 705 17.69 5.50 22.63
C TRP A 705 17.78 6.93 23.18
N THR A 706 18.18 7.91 22.36
CA THR A 706 18.26 9.32 22.77
C THR A 706 16.89 9.96 23.05
N ALA A 707 15.79 9.37 22.57
CA ALA A 707 14.43 9.84 22.85
C ALA A 707 13.92 9.39 24.23
N GLY A 708 14.66 8.50 24.91
CA GLY A 708 14.35 8.05 26.26
C GLY A 708 13.06 7.24 26.32
N LEU A 709 12.29 7.41 27.39
CA LEU A 709 11.05 6.68 27.61
C LEU A 709 9.83 7.37 26.97
N GLY A 710 9.97 8.59 26.44
CA GLY A 710 8.85 9.37 25.91
C GLY A 710 8.29 8.85 24.57
N THR A 711 9.14 8.28 23.72
CA THR A 711 8.73 7.74 22.41
C THR A 711 8.29 6.28 22.54
N LYS A 712 7.10 5.96 22.03
CA LYS A 712 6.45 4.66 22.24
C LYS A 712 6.27 3.92 20.92
N PHE A 713 6.93 2.78 20.73
CA PHE A 713 6.80 1.92 19.53
C PHE A 713 6.00 0.64 19.78
N GLY A 714 5.69 0.32 21.03
CA GLY A 714 5.19 -0.99 21.43
C GLY A 714 3.77 -1.30 20.98
N LEU A 715 3.55 -2.56 20.60
CA LEU A 715 2.22 -3.18 20.56
C LEU A 715 1.58 -3.21 21.96
N TYR A 716 2.39 -3.37 23.00
CA TYR A 716 1.98 -3.27 24.39
C TYR A 716 2.51 -1.98 25.02
N HIS A 717 1.63 -1.24 25.68
CA HIS A 717 2.01 -0.14 26.54
C HIS A 717 2.74 -0.64 27.79
N VAL A 718 3.80 0.05 28.22
CA VAL A 718 4.49 -0.21 29.50
C VAL A 718 4.33 0.98 30.42
N ASP A 719 3.82 0.71 31.63
CA ASP A 719 3.83 1.69 32.72
C ASP A 719 5.22 1.72 33.36
N PHE A 720 6.07 2.64 32.89
CA PHE A 720 7.43 2.83 33.40
C PHE A 720 7.48 3.35 34.84
N THR A 721 6.41 3.95 35.35
CA THR A 721 6.34 4.47 36.72
C THR A 721 5.98 3.38 37.73
N SER A 722 5.25 2.36 37.29
CA SER A 722 4.94 1.20 38.12
C SER A 722 6.19 0.33 38.34
N PRO A 723 6.45 -0.10 39.59
CA PRO A 723 7.46 -1.12 39.87
C PRO A 723 7.23 -2.43 39.12
N ALA A 724 5.96 -2.78 38.88
CA ALA A 724 5.60 -4.01 38.17
C ALA A 724 5.78 -3.93 36.64
N LYS A 725 6.07 -2.73 36.10
CA LYS A 725 6.23 -2.48 34.65
C LYS A 725 5.11 -3.10 33.83
N THR A 726 3.86 -2.88 34.26
CA THR A 726 2.69 -3.55 33.69
C THR A 726 2.61 -3.36 32.18
N ARG A 727 2.42 -4.45 31.44
CA ARG A 727 2.27 -4.47 29.98
C ARG A 727 0.79 -4.55 29.59
N THR A 728 0.26 -3.53 28.91
CA THR A 728 -1.15 -3.44 28.52
C THR A 728 -1.30 -3.45 27.00
N PRO A 729 -2.10 -4.35 26.40
CA PRO A 729 -2.23 -4.41 24.94
C PRO A 729 -2.86 -3.13 24.37
N LYS A 730 -2.26 -2.56 23.33
CA LYS A 730 -2.89 -1.52 22.51
C LYS A 730 -3.80 -2.15 21.43
N ALA A 731 -4.59 -1.34 20.73
CA ALA A 731 -5.47 -1.79 19.66
C ALA A 731 -4.69 -2.51 18.54
N SER A 732 -3.48 -2.05 18.23
CA SER A 732 -2.57 -2.69 17.27
C SER A 732 -2.16 -4.10 17.69
N ALA A 733 -1.98 -4.40 18.98
CA ALA A 733 -1.69 -5.76 19.45
C ALA A 733 -2.85 -6.72 19.17
N ILE A 734 -4.09 -6.26 19.42
CA ILE A 734 -5.31 -7.04 19.18
C ILE A 734 -5.47 -7.29 17.67
N TRP A 735 -5.28 -6.25 16.86
CA TRP A 735 -5.32 -6.38 15.40
C TRP A 735 -4.24 -7.33 14.88
N TYR A 736 -2.99 -7.18 15.34
CA TYR A 736 -1.87 -8.00 14.89
C TYR A 736 -2.06 -9.47 15.28
N LYS A 737 -2.55 -9.75 16.49
CA LYS A 737 -2.94 -11.11 16.91
C LYS A 737 -3.91 -11.76 15.90
N ASN A 738 -4.94 -11.03 15.48
CA ASN A 738 -5.92 -11.54 14.52
C ASN A 738 -5.30 -11.79 13.14
N LEU A 739 -4.43 -10.88 12.68
CA LEU A 739 -3.68 -11.07 11.44
C LEU A 739 -2.83 -12.35 11.46
N VAL A 740 -2.05 -12.54 12.54
CA VAL A 740 -1.17 -13.71 12.72
C VAL A 740 -1.98 -15.01 12.73
N ALA A 741 -3.13 -15.02 13.43
CA ALA A 741 -4.01 -16.18 13.47
C ALA A 741 -4.61 -16.52 12.09
N GLN A 742 -4.97 -15.51 11.30
CA GLN A 742 -5.57 -15.71 9.98
C GLN A 742 -4.54 -16.00 8.89
N ASN A 743 -3.27 -15.62 9.09
CA ASN A 743 -2.17 -15.75 8.14
C ASN A 743 -2.51 -15.19 6.74
N LYS A 744 -3.28 -14.10 6.71
CA LYS A 744 -3.70 -13.37 5.52
C LYS A 744 -3.91 -11.90 5.85
N ILE A 745 -3.75 -11.03 4.87
CA ILE A 745 -4.12 -9.62 4.96
C ILE A 745 -5.21 -9.30 3.94
N ASP A 746 -6.34 -8.78 4.41
CA ASP A 746 -7.45 -8.37 3.55
C ASP A 746 -7.18 -6.96 2.97
N LEU A 747 -7.41 -6.80 1.66
CA LEU A 747 -7.10 -5.56 0.91
C LEU A 747 -8.22 -4.52 0.95
N CYS A 748 -9.37 -4.88 1.54
CA CYS A 748 -10.54 -4.02 1.67
C CYS A 748 -10.67 -3.44 3.08
#